data_AF-A0A8H5W863-F1
#
_entry.id   AF-A0A8H5W863-F1
#
_cell.length_a   1.000
_cell.length_b   1.000
_cell.length_c   1.000
_cell.angle_alpha   90.00
_cell.angle_beta   90.00
_cell.angle_gamma   90.00
#
_symmetry.space_group_name_H-M   'P 1'
#
loop_
_entity.id
_entity.type
_entity.pdbx_description
1 polymer ?
#
loop_
_entity_poly.entity_id
_entity_poly.type
_entity_poly.pdbx_seq_one_letter_code
_entity_poly.pdbx_strand_id
1 'polypeptide(L)'
;MSVVSPTPLPLAPPQALIKDVSVVQVRATDDLEQPTSFTVQPKPVPRGTPAFEARRAALLDTIKSKVPLEYYLPAELIANPPLDVSNIPSSCGILTEDEIRITEDYDAVGLLQALASRQFSAVQVATAFAKRSIIAHQLTCCLTQWLMDEAIAQARGLDEYMAKHGKPIGPLHGLPISIKEHMAIAGTLSSQGYLGSLREDATDSDMVAILRSLGAVFYCKTNQPQTIMHLETDSLWGRTLNPFNINLSSGGSTGGEAALIAMKGSVLGVGSDIGGSIRGPAAFCGIYGFKPTSYTMPMRGFDAMPFPAELTVLASTGPMCRSLRDMDLLMQCVLSSKPHLKDPRLVPIPWNGLKTPITGRLKIGFVSDDGFIVPQPPVVKALAWAREQLCDPRYKDIIELKDFKVFDSAGAWSKIKRMYWPDGGQPSRDAIQATGEPIHPLSDWIWKDAEPLGMQTAVDMSLMRRERDEFRWAFAKSWEEQDVDILIGPAFVGPASAHDTAFFWNYTSLYNLVDYPGVIVPTPVKVEGNEKYSSGYEPLSEACGQVKKLWEESDFTGAPITLQIVARKYHDNELFGALTVLKDVLKLHMAAAFNIVRQSLFAGSPKYTENDLPDLKGKVIAITGSNTGVGKEIAKMVYSKNAKVYMFARTTTKNEKARDEIKAAYPESLGELICIQLDLADLESVQAAAAEFIKREDKLHVLFNNAGVGFPEYGSKTKQGYELQLGTNCLGSFALTQRLTPVLVDTAKISPPGTVRVVWASSTAAFWTSTKKYIERVKNIDKQSLFQQYAISKLGNYYHATEYAARHKSDGIISVPLNPGNLDSELWRTQGKFLTWILRKTVFYPSHYGGYVNIFAGFSPEVTLENSGRFISPWGRLWHALPAMVKGSKTEAEGGTGHAKRFWEWTEEQVSQNVPAPSAKA
;
A
#
# COMPACT_ATOMS: atom_id res chain seq x y z
N MET A 1 -26.95 2.26 -72.29
CA MET A 1 -26.01 1.56 -71.39
C MET A 1 -26.76 1.22 -70.11
N SER A 2 -26.98 -0.07 -69.84
CA SER A 2 -27.80 -0.52 -68.70
C SER A 2 -27.08 -0.31 -67.38
N VAL A 3 -27.72 0.41 -66.46
CA VAL A 3 -27.31 0.54 -65.07
C VAL A 3 -27.61 -0.79 -64.37
N VAL A 4 -26.56 -1.53 -64.03
CA VAL A 4 -26.66 -2.74 -63.22
C VAL A 4 -26.81 -2.31 -61.76
N SER A 5 -27.97 -2.62 -61.19
CA SER A 5 -28.24 -2.56 -59.75
C SER A 5 -27.27 -3.49 -59.01
N PRO A 6 -26.53 -3.01 -57.98
CA PRO A 6 -25.82 -3.91 -57.10
C PRO A 6 -26.84 -4.50 -56.11
N THR A 7 -27.06 -5.80 -56.23
CA THR A 7 -27.76 -6.60 -55.22
C THR A 7 -27.06 -6.42 -53.87
N PRO A 8 -27.77 -6.25 -52.74
CA PRO A 8 -27.13 -6.22 -51.43
C PRO A 8 -26.44 -7.57 -51.19
N LEU A 9 -25.16 -7.53 -50.84
CA LEU A 9 -24.50 -8.69 -50.25
C LEU A 9 -25.30 -9.09 -49.00
N PRO A 10 -25.77 -10.33 -48.88
CA PRO A 10 -26.34 -10.79 -47.63
C PRO A 10 -25.23 -10.76 -46.59
N LEU A 11 -25.36 -9.87 -45.60
CA LEU A 11 -24.65 -10.00 -44.33
C LEU A 11 -25.14 -11.29 -43.70
N ALA A 12 -24.41 -12.39 -43.95
CA ALA A 12 -24.60 -13.62 -43.22
C ALA A 12 -24.39 -13.30 -41.72
N PRO A 13 -25.28 -13.77 -40.82
CA PRO A 13 -25.02 -13.66 -39.40
C PRO A 13 -23.69 -14.37 -39.11
N PRO A 14 -22.87 -13.85 -38.18
CA PRO A 14 -21.63 -14.51 -37.82
C PRO A 14 -21.97 -15.86 -37.19
N GLN A 15 -21.95 -16.92 -37.99
CA GLN A 15 -21.71 -18.27 -37.49
C GLN A 15 -20.28 -18.25 -36.97
N ALA A 16 -20.15 -17.93 -35.69
CA ALA A 16 -19.00 -18.33 -34.92
C ALA A 16 -18.80 -19.82 -35.18
N LEU A 17 -17.61 -20.18 -35.67
CA LEU A 17 -17.14 -21.56 -35.66
C LEU A 17 -17.03 -21.99 -34.20
N ILE A 18 -18.15 -22.38 -33.61
CA ILE A 18 -18.19 -23.27 -32.46
C ILE A 18 -17.73 -24.61 -33.02
N LYS A 19 -16.42 -24.82 -33.12
CA LYS A 19 -15.87 -26.17 -33.19
C LYS A 19 -15.97 -26.72 -31.78
N ASP A 20 -16.99 -27.52 -31.56
CA ASP A 20 -17.12 -28.50 -30.48
C ASP A 20 -16.49 -28.11 -29.13
N VAL A 21 -17.32 -27.56 -28.24
CA VAL A 21 -17.07 -27.57 -26.78
C VAL A 21 -17.36 -29.00 -26.23
N SER A 22 -17.05 -30.04 -26.99
CA SER A 22 -17.26 -31.44 -26.61
C SER A 22 -16.14 -31.99 -25.73
N VAL A 23 -15.25 -31.15 -25.19
CA VAL A 23 -14.13 -31.56 -24.31
C VAL A 23 -14.41 -31.22 -22.84
N VAL A 24 -15.68 -31.27 -22.42
CA VAL A 24 -16.01 -31.38 -20.99
C VAL A 24 -17.05 -32.49 -20.84
N GLN A 25 -16.59 -33.76 -20.80
CA GLN A 25 -17.41 -34.85 -20.30
C GLN A 25 -17.55 -34.70 -18.78
N VAL A 26 -18.67 -34.17 -18.32
CA VAL A 26 -19.07 -34.25 -16.91
C VAL A 26 -19.95 -35.49 -16.73
N ARG A 27 -19.60 -36.34 -15.76
CA ARG A 27 -20.48 -37.41 -15.28
C ARG A 27 -21.70 -36.76 -14.64
N ALA A 28 -22.88 -37.01 -15.20
CA ALA A 28 -24.14 -36.71 -14.53
C ALA A 28 -24.24 -37.64 -13.31
N THR A 29 -24.11 -37.08 -12.10
CA THR A 29 -24.62 -37.73 -10.90
C THR A 29 -26.00 -37.14 -10.63
N ASP A 30 -27.01 -37.95 -10.89
CA ASP A 30 -28.39 -37.72 -10.47
C ASP A 30 -28.46 -37.78 -8.93
N ASP A 31 -28.23 -36.64 -8.27
CA ASP A 31 -28.71 -36.40 -6.92
C ASP A 31 -29.26 -34.96 -6.88
N LEU A 32 -30.58 -34.87 -6.96
CA LEU A 32 -31.36 -33.66 -6.74
C LEU A 32 -31.40 -33.34 -5.24
N GLU A 33 -30.28 -32.88 -4.68
CA GLU A 33 -30.23 -32.03 -3.49
C GLU A 33 -28.86 -31.33 -3.35
N GLN A 34 -28.86 -30.00 -3.56
CA GLN A 34 -27.86 -28.98 -3.16
C GLN A 34 -26.56 -28.80 -4.01
N PRO A 35 -25.97 -27.57 -4.11
CA PRO A 35 -25.77 -26.68 -2.96
C PRO A 35 -26.03 -25.17 -3.15
N THR A 36 -26.19 -24.53 -1.99
CA THR A 36 -25.91 -23.11 -1.76
C THR A 36 -24.76 -22.59 -2.64
N SER A 37 -24.92 -21.39 -3.20
CA SER A 37 -23.89 -20.71 -4.00
C SER A 37 -22.52 -20.77 -3.32
N PHE A 38 -21.44 -21.05 -4.06
CA PHE A 38 -20.05 -20.99 -3.53
C PHE A 38 -19.61 -19.55 -3.27
N THR A 39 -20.34 -18.57 -3.80
CA THR A 39 -20.13 -17.16 -3.55
C THR A 39 -21.33 -16.55 -2.82
N VAL A 40 -21.08 -15.57 -1.96
CA VAL A 40 -22.12 -14.75 -1.34
C VAL A 40 -22.91 -14.01 -2.44
N GLN A 41 -24.25 -14.08 -2.37
CA GLN A 41 -25.18 -13.45 -3.32
C GLN A 41 -26.42 -12.93 -2.56
N PRO A 42 -26.35 -11.76 -1.89
CA PRO A 42 -27.43 -11.26 -1.03
C PRO A 42 -28.67 -10.85 -1.83
N LYS A 43 -28.47 -10.51 -3.11
CA LYS A 43 -29.54 -10.32 -4.09
C LYS A 43 -29.36 -11.36 -5.20
N PRO A 44 -30.40 -12.16 -5.51
CA PRO A 44 -30.33 -13.14 -6.59
C PRO A 44 -29.98 -12.50 -7.94
N VAL A 45 -29.22 -13.24 -8.74
CA VAL A 45 -28.92 -12.90 -10.14
C VAL A 45 -30.13 -13.32 -11.01
N PRO A 46 -30.52 -12.54 -12.03
CA PRO A 46 -31.58 -12.92 -12.97
C PRO A 46 -31.36 -14.32 -13.56
N ARG A 47 -32.43 -15.11 -13.71
CA ARG A 47 -32.39 -16.46 -14.29
C ARG A 47 -32.91 -16.47 -15.73
N GLY A 48 -32.26 -17.26 -16.58
CA GLY A 48 -32.61 -17.44 -17.99
C GLY A 48 -33.34 -18.74 -18.29
N THR A 49 -33.29 -19.13 -19.55
CA THR A 49 -33.81 -20.43 -20.01
C THR A 49 -33.02 -21.60 -19.40
N PRO A 50 -33.59 -22.82 -19.32
CA PRO A 50 -32.87 -23.99 -18.83
C PRO A 50 -31.54 -24.26 -19.58
N ALA A 51 -31.50 -24.00 -20.89
CA ALA A 51 -30.29 -24.17 -21.70
C ALA A 51 -29.20 -23.15 -21.34
N PHE A 52 -29.58 -21.90 -21.08
CA PHE A 52 -28.67 -20.88 -20.56
C PHE A 52 -28.12 -21.29 -19.19
N GLU A 53 -28.99 -21.66 -18.25
CA GLU A 53 -28.58 -22.04 -16.89
C GLU A 53 -27.64 -23.25 -16.88
N ALA A 54 -27.85 -24.24 -17.76
CA ALA A 54 -26.94 -25.36 -17.90
C ALA A 54 -25.53 -24.91 -18.35
N ARG A 55 -25.44 -23.99 -19.33
CA ARG A 55 -24.16 -23.43 -19.79
C ARG A 55 -23.50 -22.56 -18.72
N ARG A 56 -24.28 -21.71 -18.06
CA ARG A 56 -23.82 -20.88 -16.94
C ARG A 56 -23.28 -21.73 -15.80
N ALA A 57 -23.99 -22.81 -15.43
CA ALA A 57 -23.54 -23.74 -14.40
C ALA A 57 -22.19 -24.38 -14.78
N ALA A 58 -22.02 -24.82 -16.04
CA ALA A 58 -20.76 -25.36 -16.52
C ALA A 58 -19.61 -24.34 -16.43
N LEU A 59 -19.85 -23.07 -16.76
CA LEU A 59 -18.86 -21.99 -16.60
C LEU A 59 -18.47 -21.78 -15.14
N LEU A 60 -19.45 -21.70 -14.23
CA LEU A 60 -19.19 -21.55 -12.80
C LEU A 60 -18.41 -22.75 -12.22
N ASP A 61 -18.66 -23.95 -12.73
CA ASP A 61 -17.96 -25.16 -12.32
C ASP A 61 -16.47 -25.18 -12.73
N THR A 62 -16.09 -24.45 -13.79
CA THR A 62 -14.67 -24.32 -14.19
C THR A 62 -13.81 -23.65 -13.12
N ILE A 63 -14.36 -22.73 -12.33
CA ILE A 63 -13.67 -22.14 -11.18
C ILE A 63 -13.68 -23.15 -10.03
N LYS A 64 -14.88 -23.64 -9.65
CA LYS A 64 -15.07 -24.51 -8.48
C LYS A 64 -14.19 -25.75 -8.53
N SER A 65 -14.16 -26.44 -9.68
CA SER A 65 -13.37 -27.67 -9.87
C SER A 65 -11.86 -27.47 -9.71
N LYS A 66 -11.36 -26.24 -9.90
CA LYS A 66 -9.94 -25.91 -9.68
C LYS A 66 -9.61 -25.60 -8.22
N VAL A 67 -10.60 -25.23 -7.39
CA VAL A 67 -10.35 -24.79 -6.00
C VAL A 67 -10.05 -25.99 -5.10
N PRO A 68 -8.88 -26.05 -4.43
CA PRO A 68 -8.62 -27.05 -3.39
C PRO A 68 -9.58 -26.93 -2.22
N LEU A 69 -9.98 -28.07 -1.63
CA LEU A 69 -10.94 -28.11 -0.52
C LEU A 69 -10.50 -27.26 0.68
N GLU A 70 -9.20 -27.18 0.95
CA GLU A 70 -8.62 -26.39 2.03
C GLU A 70 -8.75 -24.86 1.83
N TYR A 71 -9.13 -24.40 0.64
CA TYR A 71 -9.35 -22.97 0.35
C TYR A 71 -10.83 -22.58 0.41
N TYR A 72 -11.74 -23.53 0.64
CA TYR A 72 -13.15 -23.24 0.86
C TYR A 72 -13.35 -22.62 2.25
N LEU A 73 -14.10 -21.51 2.28
CA LEU A 73 -14.62 -20.95 3.51
C LEU A 73 -15.73 -21.84 4.08
N PRO A 74 -16.00 -21.78 5.40
CA PRO A 74 -17.11 -22.52 5.99
C PRO A 74 -18.43 -22.17 5.29
N ALA A 75 -19.24 -23.18 4.94
CA ALA A 75 -20.52 -22.98 4.25
C ALA A 75 -21.46 -22.02 5.00
N GLU A 76 -21.44 -22.06 6.33
CA GLU A 76 -22.19 -21.14 7.20
C GLU A 76 -21.82 -19.67 6.99
N LEU A 77 -20.53 -19.37 6.72
CA LEU A 77 -20.09 -18.01 6.44
C LEU A 77 -20.59 -17.50 5.08
N ILE A 78 -20.80 -18.41 4.12
CA ILE A 78 -21.36 -18.06 2.81
C ILE A 78 -22.87 -17.91 2.87
N ALA A 79 -23.54 -18.74 3.66
CA ALA A 79 -24.98 -18.68 3.88
C ALA A 79 -25.38 -17.45 4.72
N ASN A 80 -24.60 -17.12 5.75
CA ASN A 80 -24.86 -16.04 6.70
C ASN A 80 -23.62 -15.13 6.86
N PRO A 81 -23.23 -14.40 5.80
CA PRO A 81 -22.07 -13.51 5.83
C PRO A 81 -22.34 -12.26 6.68
N PRO A 82 -21.31 -11.71 7.37
CA PRO A 82 -21.41 -10.39 7.97
C PRO A 82 -21.51 -9.30 6.89
N LEU A 83 -21.94 -8.10 7.28
CA LEU A 83 -22.03 -6.95 6.38
C LEU A 83 -20.67 -6.58 5.78
N ASP A 84 -19.63 -6.49 6.63
CA ASP A 84 -18.25 -6.22 6.25
C ASP A 84 -17.46 -7.54 6.21
N VAL A 85 -17.03 -7.92 5.00
CA VAL A 85 -16.25 -9.13 4.72
C VAL A 85 -14.78 -8.82 4.45
N SER A 86 -14.38 -7.54 4.46
CA SER A 86 -13.06 -7.05 4.02
C SER A 86 -11.88 -7.65 4.79
N ASN A 87 -12.08 -8.00 6.07
CA ASN A 87 -11.03 -8.53 6.95
C ASN A 87 -10.98 -10.06 7.00
N ILE A 88 -11.98 -10.76 6.45
CA ILE A 88 -12.10 -12.22 6.53
C ILE A 88 -10.88 -12.95 5.93
N PRO A 89 -10.28 -12.53 4.79
CA PRO A 89 -9.12 -13.22 4.25
C PRO A 89 -7.97 -13.37 5.26
N SER A 90 -7.81 -12.42 6.18
CA SER A 90 -6.75 -12.43 7.19
C SER A 90 -7.12 -13.16 8.47
N SER A 91 -8.40 -13.40 8.73
CA SER A 91 -8.90 -14.04 9.96
C SER A 91 -9.45 -15.45 9.75
N CYS A 92 -9.72 -15.88 8.51
CA CYS A 92 -10.33 -17.17 8.21
C CYS A 92 -9.42 -18.39 8.46
N GLY A 93 -8.12 -18.19 8.67
CA GLY A 93 -7.16 -19.27 8.97
C GLY A 93 -6.60 -20.02 7.76
N ILE A 94 -6.99 -19.68 6.52
CA ILE A 94 -6.51 -20.32 5.29
C ILE A 94 -5.11 -19.80 4.87
N LEU A 95 -4.87 -18.50 5.09
CA LEU A 95 -3.60 -17.86 4.79
C LEU A 95 -2.61 -18.04 5.95
N THR A 96 -1.36 -18.35 5.62
CA THR A 96 -0.25 -18.32 6.58
C THR A 96 0.11 -16.89 6.97
N GLU A 97 0.83 -16.70 8.09
CA GLU A 97 1.30 -15.37 8.50
C GLU A 97 2.16 -14.68 7.42
N ASP A 98 2.98 -15.46 6.70
CA ASP A 98 3.80 -14.95 5.60
C ASP A 98 2.96 -14.54 4.40
N GLU A 99 1.93 -15.31 4.02
CA GLU A 99 1.03 -14.96 2.93
C GLU A 99 0.19 -13.70 3.25
N ILE A 100 -0.26 -13.56 4.51
CA ILE A 100 -0.89 -12.33 5.00
C ILE A 100 0.11 -11.17 4.87
N ARG A 101 1.32 -11.33 5.37
CA ARG A 101 2.35 -10.28 5.29
C ARG A 101 2.64 -9.86 3.85
N ILE A 102 2.81 -10.81 2.92
CA ILE A 102 3.04 -10.55 1.49
C ILE A 102 1.90 -9.71 0.89
N THR A 103 0.65 -10.05 1.22
CA THR A 103 -0.53 -9.41 0.62
C THR A 103 -0.92 -8.09 1.30
N GLU A 104 -0.56 -7.88 2.57
CA GLU A 104 -0.99 -6.71 3.34
C GLU A 104 0.09 -5.63 3.55
N ASP A 105 1.33 -6.02 3.85
CA ASP A 105 2.37 -5.09 4.30
C ASP A 105 3.07 -4.36 3.13
N TYR A 106 2.87 -4.87 1.91
CA TYR A 106 3.52 -4.34 0.71
C TYR A 106 2.49 -3.69 -0.21
N ASP A 107 2.87 -2.59 -0.83
CA ASP A 107 2.27 -2.12 -2.09
C ASP A 107 3.09 -2.66 -3.28
N ALA A 108 2.75 -2.36 -4.53
CA ALA A 108 3.37 -3.02 -5.68
C ALA A 108 4.86 -2.67 -5.80
N VAL A 109 5.19 -1.39 -5.65
CA VAL A 109 6.60 -0.92 -5.64
C VAL A 109 7.38 -1.57 -4.50
N GLY A 110 6.77 -1.73 -3.33
CA GLY A 110 7.42 -2.35 -2.20
C GLY A 110 7.66 -3.85 -2.37
N LEU A 111 6.68 -4.55 -2.93
CA LEU A 111 6.77 -5.97 -3.21
C LEU A 111 7.83 -6.28 -4.27
N LEU A 112 7.95 -5.43 -5.30
CA LEU A 112 9.03 -5.51 -6.29
C LEU A 112 10.43 -5.41 -5.66
N GLN A 113 10.59 -4.58 -4.63
CA GLN A 113 11.87 -4.48 -3.90
C GLN A 113 12.15 -5.75 -3.07
N ALA A 114 11.11 -6.35 -2.47
CA ALA A 114 11.24 -7.62 -1.77
C ALA A 114 11.60 -8.77 -2.72
N LEU A 115 10.99 -8.81 -3.91
CA LEU A 115 11.30 -9.79 -4.96
C LEU A 115 12.73 -9.59 -5.51
N ALA A 116 13.12 -8.35 -5.82
CA ALA A 116 14.45 -8.04 -6.34
C ALA A 116 15.57 -8.34 -5.32
N SER A 117 15.31 -8.14 -4.03
CA SER A 117 16.25 -8.49 -2.95
C SER A 117 16.22 -9.96 -2.54
N ARG A 118 15.36 -10.78 -3.17
CA ARG A 118 15.13 -12.19 -2.84
C ARG A 118 14.67 -12.40 -1.40
N GLN A 119 14.00 -11.40 -0.82
CA GLN A 119 13.31 -11.57 0.45
C GLN A 119 12.16 -12.59 0.29
N PHE A 120 11.46 -12.54 -0.84
CA PHE A 120 10.48 -13.54 -1.26
C PHE A 120 10.80 -14.01 -2.67
N SER A 121 10.48 -15.26 -2.95
CA SER A 121 10.44 -15.81 -4.31
C SER A 121 9.17 -15.37 -5.04
N ALA A 122 9.19 -15.37 -6.37
CA ALA A 122 8.01 -15.13 -7.18
C ALA A 122 6.93 -16.19 -6.89
N VAL A 123 7.31 -17.45 -6.64
CA VAL A 123 6.35 -18.52 -6.30
C VAL A 123 5.63 -18.24 -4.98
N GLN A 124 6.35 -17.81 -3.93
CA GLN A 124 5.71 -17.45 -2.66
C GLN A 124 4.72 -16.31 -2.83
N VAL A 125 5.11 -15.31 -3.62
CA VAL A 125 4.25 -14.14 -3.89
C VAL A 125 3.03 -14.52 -4.71
N ALA A 126 3.18 -15.26 -5.82
CA ALA A 126 2.08 -15.74 -6.63
C ALA A 126 1.09 -16.62 -5.83
N THR A 127 1.61 -17.52 -4.98
CA THR A 127 0.80 -18.37 -4.10
C THR A 127 -0.06 -17.55 -3.14
N ALA A 128 0.55 -16.56 -2.47
CA ALA A 128 -0.15 -15.71 -1.50
C ALA A 128 -1.33 -14.95 -2.13
N PHE A 129 -1.10 -14.33 -3.29
CA PHE A 129 -2.14 -13.58 -4.00
C PHE A 129 -3.20 -14.51 -4.62
N ALA A 130 -2.82 -15.65 -5.21
CA ALA A 130 -3.76 -16.62 -5.74
C ALA A 130 -4.70 -17.16 -4.64
N LYS A 131 -4.16 -17.57 -3.48
CA LYS A 131 -4.97 -18.01 -2.33
C LYS A 131 -5.90 -16.91 -1.82
N ARG A 132 -5.38 -15.70 -1.60
CA ARG A 132 -6.22 -14.59 -1.11
C ARG A 132 -7.34 -14.24 -2.11
N SER A 133 -7.07 -14.34 -3.41
CA SER A 133 -8.06 -14.02 -4.44
C SER A 133 -9.25 -14.98 -4.46
N ILE A 134 -9.03 -16.29 -4.25
CA ILE A 134 -10.15 -17.25 -4.21
C ILE A 134 -10.95 -17.16 -2.92
N ILE A 135 -10.32 -16.75 -1.81
CA ILE A 135 -11.04 -16.41 -0.57
C ILE A 135 -11.91 -15.16 -0.81
N ALA A 136 -11.36 -14.13 -1.46
CA ALA A 136 -12.11 -12.93 -1.81
C ALA A 136 -13.28 -13.23 -2.76
N HIS A 137 -13.07 -14.12 -3.73
CA HIS A 137 -14.10 -14.54 -4.68
C HIS A 137 -15.32 -15.15 -3.98
N GLN A 138 -15.11 -16.01 -3.00
CA GLN A 138 -16.21 -16.60 -2.22
C GLN A 138 -17.06 -15.55 -1.49
N LEU A 139 -16.45 -14.44 -1.07
CA LEU A 139 -17.11 -13.40 -0.31
C LEU A 139 -17.73 -12.30 -1.19
N THR A 140 -17.24 -12.13 -2.42
CA THR A 140 -17.59 -10.97 -3.25
C THR A 140 -17.86 -11.28 -4.72
N CYS A 141 -17.71 -12.52 -5.18
CA CYS A 141 -17.89 -12.92 -6.58
C CYS A 141 -17.03 -12.14 -7.60
N CYS A 142 -15.83 -11.72 -7.20
CA CYS A 142 -14.99 -10.78 -7.96
C CYS A 142 -14.20 -11.36 -9.15
N LEU A 143 -14.25 -12.67 -9.40
CA LEU A 143 -13.43 -13.36 -10.39
C LEU A 143 -14.31 -14.01 -11.46
N THR A 144 -13.80 -14.09 -12.69
CA THR A 144 -14.36 -14.93 -13.76
C THR A 144 -13.51 -16.16 -14.01
N GLN A 145 -12.21 -16.08 -13.72
CA GLN A 145 -11.25 -17.18 -13.85
C GLN A 145 -10.20 -17.08 -12.74
N TRP A 146 -9.82 -18.23 -12.20
CA TRP A 146 -8.74 -18.39 -11.22
C TRP A 146 -7.62 -19.24 -11.84
N LEU A 147 -6.42 -18.69 -11.90
CA LEU A 147 -5.30 -19.15 -12.75
C LEU A 147 -4.07 -19.49 -11.89
N MET A 148 -4.28 -20.21 -10.78
CA MET A 148 -3.22 -20.50 -9.81
C MET A 148 -2.09 -21.32 -10.45
N ASP A 149 -2.40 -22.36 -11.21
CA ASP A 149 -1.38 -23.24 -11.80
C ASP A 149 -0.52 -22.50 -12.83
N GLU A 150 -1.15 -21.70 -13.69
CA GLU A 150 -0.49 -20.88 -14.69
C GLU A 150 0.40 -19.82 -14.03
N ALA A 151 -0.08 -19.21 -12.94
CA ALA A 151 0.69 -18.25 -12.15
C ALA A 151 1.93 -18.88 -11.53
N ILE A 152 1.81 -20.08 -10.96
CA ILE A 152 2.93 -20.79 -10.32
C ILE A 152 3.94 -21.24 -11.38
N ALA A 153 3.50 -21.69 -12.55
CA ALA A 153 4.40 -22.05 -13.66
C ALA A 153 5.23 -20.84 -14.11
N GLN A 154 4.59 -19.70 -14.35
CA GLN A 154 5.29 -18.45 -14.70
C GLN A 154 6.26 -18.02 -13.58
N ALA A 155 5.81 -18.05 -12.33
CA ALA A 155 6.60 -17.66 -11.18
C ALA A 155 7.86 -18.53 -11.00
N ARG A 156 7.76 -19.86 -11.19
CA ARG A 156 8.92 -20.76 -11.17
C ARG A 156 9.95 -20.38 -12.23
N GLY A 157 9.51 -20.12 -13.47
CA GLY A 157 10.41 -19.68 -14.54
C GLY A 157 11.12 -18.36 -14.22
N LEU A 158 10.44 -17.45 -13.54
CA LEU A 158 11.03 -16.19 -13.07
C LEU A 158 12.07 -16.44 -11.96
N ASP A 159 11.77 -17.28 -10.98
CA ASP A 159 12.72 -17.64 -9.91
C ASP A 159 13.97 -18.34 -10.48
N GLU A 160 13.80 -19.25 -11.44
CA GLU A 160 14.92 -19.90 -12.16
C GLU A 160 15.77 -18.88 -12.93
N TYR A 161 15.14 -17.94 -13.63
CA TYR A 161 15.84 -16.85 -14.30
C TYR A 161 16.63 -16.00 -13.31
N MET A 162 16.02 -15.59 -12.20
CA MET A 162 16.66 -14.80 -11.15
C MET A 162 17.86 -15.55 -10.57
N ALA A 163 17.71 -16.85 -10.28
CA ALA A 163 18.79 -17.69 -9.77
C ALA A 163 19.96 -17.78 -10.75
N LYS A 164 19.69 -18.00 -12.04
CA LYS A 164 20.69 -18.12 -13.10
C LYS A 164 21.41 -16.80 -13.43
N HIS A 165 20.68 -15.69 -13.47
CA HIS A 165 21.19 -14.42 -13.99
C HIS A 165 21.58 -13.41 -12.91
N GLY A 166 21.20 -13.63 -11.65
CA GLY A 166 21.53 -12.73 -10.54
C GLY A 166 20.74 -11.42 -10.53
N LYS A 167 19.78 -11.23 -11.44
CA LYS A 167 18.98 -10.01 -11.59
C LYS A 167 17.56 -10.31 -12.10
N PRO A 168 16.58 -9.42 -11.83
CA PRO A 168 15.24 -9.50 -12.40
C PRO A 168 15.25 -9.55 -13.94
N ILE A 169 14.26 -10.23 -14.53
CA ILE A 169 14.05 -10.24 -15.99
C ILE A 169 13.58 -8.86 -16.51
N GLY A 170 12.90 -8.11 -15.66
CA GLY A 170 12.31 -6.82 -15.99
C GLY A 170 11.78 -6.12 -14.73
N PRO A 171 11.25 -4.90 -14.88
CA PRO A 171 10.82 -4.07 -13.76
C PRO A 171 9.59 -4.62 -13.01
N LEU A 172 8.84 -5.57 -13.60
CA LEU A 172 7.66 -6.18 -12.99
C LEU A 172 7.90 -7.64 -12.56
N HIS A 173 9.16 -8.08 -12.50
CA HIS A 173 9.53 -9.47 -12.20
C HIS A 173 8.85 -10.03 -10.95
N GLY A 174 8.01 -11.04 -11.15
CA GLY A 174 7.32 -11.78 -10.09
C GLY A 174 6.11 -11.06 -9.51
N LEU A 175 5.76 -9.87 -10.00
CA LEU A 175 4.64 -9.10 -9.46
C LEU A 175 3.29 -9.67 -9.92
N PRO A 176 2.38 -10.03 -9.00
CA PRO A 176 1.03 -10.44 -9.36
C PRO A 176 0.21 -9.24 -9.85
N ILE A 177 -0.39 -9.36 -11.04
CA ILE A 177 -1.28 -8.36 -11.61
C ILE A 177 -2.61 -9.02 -11.99
N SER A 178 -3.71 -8.47 -11.50
CA SER A 178 -5.07 -8.87 -11.89
C SER A 178 -5.53 -8.12 -13.14
N ILE A 179 -6.35 -8.78 -13.97
CA ILE A 179 -6.76 -8.28 -15.27
C ILE A 179 -8.28 -8.40 -15.43
N LYS A 180 -8.93 -7.30 -15.83
CA LYS A 180 -10.36 -7.27 -16.14
C LYS A 180 -10.74 -8.26 -17.25
N GLU A 181 -11.89 -8.92 -17.13
CA GLU A 181 -12.27 -10.05 -17.97
C GLU A 181 -12.14 -9.83 -19.49
N HIS A 182 -12.65 -8.73 -20.06
CA HIS A 182 -12.59 -8.57 -21.53
C HIS A 182 -11.16 -8.34 -22.05
N MET A 183 -10.15 -8.11 -21.20
CA MET A 183 -8.78 -7.94 -21.67
C MET A 183 -8.14 -9.31 -21.93
N ALA A 184 -7.77 -9.57 -23.18
CA ALA A 184 -7.29 -10.88 -23.59
C ALA A 184 -5.99 -11.30 -22.87
N ILE A 185 -6.02 -12.50 -22.28
CA ILE A 185 -4.86 -13.25 -21.80
C ILE A 185 -4.86 -14.57 -22.57
N ALA A 186 -3.74 -14.92 -23.21
CA ALA A 186 -3.64 -16.15 -23.99
C ALA A 186 -4.01 -17.39 -23.16
N GLY A 187 -4.86 -18.25 -23.72
CA GLY A 187 -5.34 -19.49 -23.09
C GLY A 187 -6.50 -19.29 -22.10
N THR A 188 -7.12 -18.11 -22.06
CA THR A 188 -8.24 -17.79 -21.16
C THR A 188 -9.51 -17.43 -21.91
N LEU A 189 -10.63 -17.35 -21.20
CA LEU A 189 -11.89 -16.84 -21.74
C LEU A 189 -12.00 -15.31 -21.59
N SER A 190 -12.62 -14.66 -22.56
CA SER A 190 -13.08 -13.27 -22.48
C SER A 190 -14.53 -13.18 -22.93
N SER A 191 -15.27 -12.23 -22.36
CA SER A 191 -16.62 -11.88 -22.79
C SER A 191 -16.87 -10.40 -22.56
N GLN A 192 -18.04 -9.92 -22.97
CA GLN A 192 -18.61 -8.64 -22.56
C GLN A 192 -19.61 -8.81 -21.42
N GLY A 193 -19.45 -9.83 -20.57
CA GLY A 193 -20.32 -10.11 -19.42
C GLY A 193 -21.63 -10.83 -19.76
N TYR A 194 -21.79 -11.31 -21.00
CA TYR A 194 -22.93 -12.13 -21.45
C TYR A 194 -22.48 -13.29 -22.37
N LEU A 195 -23.23 -14.38 -22.36
CA LEU A 195 -22.87 -15.66 -22.97
C LEU A 195 -22.66 -15.57 -24.48
N GLY A 196 -23.46 -14.77 -25.19
CA GLY A 196 -23.34 -14.57 -26.64
C GLY A 196 -22.02 -13.92 -27.09
N SER A 197 -21.26 -13.32 -26.16
CA SER A 197 -19.97 -12.69 -26.42
C SER A 197 -18.76 -13.51 -25.96
N LEU A 198 -18.99 -14.65 -25.31
CA LEU A 198 -17.94 -15.48 -24.74
C LEU A 198 -17.06 -16.06 -25.85
N ARG A 199 -15.74 -15.95 -25.66
CA ARG A 199 -14.72 -16.49 -26.59
C ARG A 199 -13.47 -16.93 -25.84
N GLU A 200 -12.68 -17.78 -26.49
CA GLU A 200 -11.32 -18.08 -26.07
C GLU A 200 -10.32 -17.10 -26.70
N ASP A 201 -9.32 -16.69 -25.92
CA ASP A 201 -8.25 -15.81 -26.38
C ASP A 201 -7.01 -16.64 -26.72
N ALA A 202 -6.65 -16.70 -28.00
CA ALA A 202 -5.44 -17.38 -28.45
C ALA A 202 -4.15 -16.58 -28.17
N THR A 203 -4.25 -15.27 -27.97
CA THR A 203 -3.11 -14.36 -27.81
C THR A 203 -3.39 -13.32 -26.72
N ASP A 204 -2.33 -12.88 -26.05
CA ASP A 204 -2.41 -11.73 -25.14
C ASP A 204 -2.82 -10.46 -25.91
N SER A 205 -3.60 -9.59 -25.26
CA SER A 205 -3.72 -8.19 -25.67
C SER A 205 -2.36 -7.46 -25.57
N ASP A 206 -2.20 -6.33 -26.24
CA ASP A 206 -0.93 -5.59 -26.22
C ASP A 206 -0.50 -5.20 -24.79
N MET A 207 -1.47 -4.81 -23.95
CA MET A 207 -1.23 -4.49 -22.54
C MET A 207 -0.66 -5.71 -21.79
N VAL A 208 -1.35 -6.85 -21.89
CA VAL A 208 -0.96 -8.09 -21.21
C VAL A 208 0.39 -8.59 -21.72
N ALA A 209 0.65 -8.53 -23.02
CA ALA A 209 1.92 -8.92 -23.61
C ALA A 209 3.09 -8.06 -23.10
N ILE A 210 2.89 -6.75 -22.97
CA ILE A 210 3.88 -5.84 -22.38
C ILE A 210 4.15 -6.22 -20.93
N LEU A 211 3.11 -6.33 -20.11
CA LEU A 211 3.25 -6.66 -18.69
C LEU A 211 3.95 -8.02 -18.49
N ARG A 212 3.59 -9.03 -19.27
CA ARG A 212 4.24 -10.35 -19.27
C ARG A 212 5.73 -10.25 -19.60
N SER A 213 6.08 -9.48 -20.63
CA SER A 213 7.48 -9.29 -21.06
C SER A 213 8.34 -8.59 -20.00
N LEU A 214 7.72 -7.77 -19.15
CA LEU A 214 8.38 -7.10 -18.03
C LEU A 214 8.48 -7.98 -16.76
N GLY A 215 7.94 -9.20 -16.82
CA GLY A 215 8.04 -10.22 -15.78
C GLY A 215 6.83 -10.34 -14.86
N ALA A 216 5.67 -9.76 -15.20
CA ALA A 216 4.45 -9.89 -14.40
C ALA A 216 3.91 -11.34 -14.35
N VAL A 217 3.14 -11.64 -13.31
CA VAL A 217 2.45 -12.92 -13.09
C VAL A 217 0.95 -12.67 -13.06
N PHE A 218 0.19 -13.34 -13.94
CA PHE A 218 -1.27 -13.27 -13.95
C PHE A 218 -1.83 -14.51 -13.27
N TYR A 219 -2.77 -14.33 -12.33
CA TYR A 219 -3.30 -15.39 -11.47
C TYR A 219 -4.82 -15.39 -11.39
N CYS A 220 -5.49 -14.42 -12.02
CA CYS A 220 -6.94 -14.36 -12.13
C CYS A 220 -7.36 -13.42 -13.26
N LYS A 221 -8.62 -13.55 -13.68
CA LYS A 221 -9.37 -12.51 -14.40
C LYS A 221 -10.58 -12.09 -13.56
N THR A 222 -10.90 -10.81 -13.60
CA THR A 222 -11.90 -10.21 -12.69
C THR A 222 -13.21 -9.88 -13.38
N ASN A 223 -14.29 -9.99 -12.61
CA ASN A 223 -15.67 -9.86 -13.07
C ASN A 223 -16.03 -8.41 -13.47
N GLN A 224 -17.00 -8.31 -14.37
CA GLN A 224 -17.51 -7.09 -14.99
C GLN A 224 -19.02 -7.28 -15.32
N PRO A 225 -19.81 -6.21 -15.47
CA PRO A 225 -21.24 -6.31 -15.77
C PRO A 225 -21.55 -6.83 -17.18
N GLN A 226 -22.79 -7.30 -17.33
CA GLN A 226 -23.43 -7.52 -18.63
C GLN A 226 -23.26 -6.28 -19.52
N THR A 227 -22.74 -6.48 -20.73
CA THR A 227 -22.38 -5.47 -21.74
C THR A 227 -21.19 -4.55 -21.41
N ILE A 228 -20.50 -4.74 -20.27
CA ILE A 228 -19.41 -3.87 -19.78
C ILE A 228 -19.90 -2.44 -19.44
N MET A 229 -21.19 -2.12 -19.53
CA MET A 229 -21.69 -0.74 -19.56
C MET A 229 -22.49 -0.29 -18.33
N HIS A 230 -22.02 -0.64 -17.11
CA HIS A 230 -22.63 -0.21 -15.84
C HIS A 230 -21.59 0.17 -14.79
N LEU A 231 -21.91 1.11 -13.89
CA LEU A 231 -21.18 1.32 -12.62
C LEU A 231 -21.66 0.37 -11.50
N GLU A 232 -22.05 -0.83 -11.88
CA GLU A 232 -22.31 -1.99 -11.02
C GLU A 232 -21.84 -3.23 -11.76
N THR A 233 -21.45 -4.27 -11.03
CA THR A 233 -20.92 -5.49 -11.64
C THR A 233 -21.86 -6.66 -11.35
N ASP A 234 -22.74 -6.95 -12.30
CA ASP A 234 -23.62 -8.11 -12.32
C ASP A 234 -23.68 -8.69 -13.74
N SER A 235 -23.41 -9.99 -13.87
CA SER A 235 -23.24 -10.69 -15.16
C SER A 235 -23.58 -12.17 -15.03
N LEU A 236 -23.37 -12.95 -16.11
CA LEU A 236 -23.49 -14.41 -16.07
C LEU A 236 -22.64 -15.08 -14.97
N TRP A 237 -21.55 -14.44 -14.53
CA TRP A 237 -20.69 -14.95 -13.45
C TRP A 237 -21.30 -14.73 -12.06
N GLY A 238 -22.22 -13.77 -11.95
CA GLY A 238 -22.89 -13.36 -10.72
C GLY A 238 -22.59 -11.93 -10.30
N ARG A 239 -23.21 -11.50 -9.21
CA ARG A 239 -23.11 -10.13 -8.71
C ARG A 239 -21.86 -9.95 -7.84
N THR A 240 -21.03 -8.98 -8.21
CA THR A 240 -19.85 -8.60 -7.44
C THR A 240 -20.20 -7.59 -6.35
N LEU A 241 -19.73 -7.85 -5.14
CA LEU A 241 -20.15 -7.14 -3.93
C LEU A 241 -19.07 -6.20 -3.41
N ASN A 242 -19.49 -5.11 -2.77
CA ASN A 242 -18.60 -4.26 -2.01
C ASN A 242 -18.11 -5.00 -0.75
N PRO A 243 -16.79 -5.09 -0.50
CA PRO A 243 -16.30 -5.85 0.64
C PRO A 243 -16.59 -5.22 2.01
N PHE A 244 -16.91 -3.93 2.07
CA PHE A 244 -17.23 -3.22 3.32
C PHE A 244 -18.73 -3.30 3.67
N ASN A 245 -19.58 -3.56 2.68
CA ASN A 245 -21.01 -3.75 2.85
C ASN A 245 -21.54 -4.58 1.68
N ILE A 246 -21.78 -5.87 1.91
CA ILE A 246 -22.21 -6.83 0.88
C ILE A 246 -23.54 -6.48 0.18
N ASN A 247 -24.36 -5.60 0.77
CA ASN A 247 -25.60 -5.13 0.16
C ASN A 247 -25.40 -3.99 -0.85
N LEU A 248 -24.15 -3.54 -1.02
CA LEU A 248 -23.77 -2.50 -1.98
C LEU A 248 -22.95 -3.06 -3.15
N SER A 249 -23.04 -2.36 -4.27
CA SER A 249 -22.27 -2.62 -5.48
C SER A 249 -20.76 -2.40 -5.25
N SER A 250 -19.92 -3.24 -5.85
CA SER A 250 -18.46 -2.97 -5.96
C SER A 250 -18.13 -1.83 -6.93
N GLY A 251 -19.14 -1.30 -7.62
CA GLY A 251 -19.01 -0.44 -8.77
C GLY A 251 -18.83 -1.25 -10.04
N GLY A 252 -18.58 -0.57 -11.15
CA GLY A 252 -18.39 -1.21 -12.44
C GLY A 252 -17.84 -0.25 -13.50
N SER A 253 -17.49 -0.70 -14.69
CA SER A 253 -17.51 -2.10 -15.08
C SER A 253 -16.29 -2.88 -14.59
N THR A 254 -15.33 -2.22 -13.95
CA THR A 254 -14.15 -2.88 -13.35
C THR A 254 -14.36 -3.20 -11.87
N GLY A 255 -15.55 -3.69 -11.50
CA GLY A 255 -15.91 -3.95 -10.10
C GLY A 255 -15.19 -5.14 -9.49
N GLY A 256 -14.91 -6.18 -10.28
CA GLY A 256 -14.13 -7.33 -9.83
C GLY A 256 -12.73 -6.95 -9.36
N GLU A 257 -11.99 -6.11 -10.12
CA GLU A 257 -10.69 -5.58 -9.66
C GLU A 257 -10.85 -4.80 -8.36
N ALA A 258 -11.85 -3.92 -8.26
CA ALA A 258 -12.00 -3.06 -7.10
C ALA A 258 -12.26 -3.84 -5.82
N ALA A 259 -13.18 -4.80 -5.86
CA ALA A 259 -13.45 -5.69 -4.73
C ALA A 259 -12.19 -6.51 -4.36
N LEU A 260 -11.51 -7.08 -5.36
CA LEU A 260 -10.30 -7.88 -5.16
C LEU A 260 -9.15 -7.06 -4.53
N ILE A 261 -8.89 -5.85 -5.03
CA ILE A 261 -7.84 -4.95 -4.53
C ILE A 261 -8.19 -4.45 -3.13
N ALA A 262 -9.45 -4.10 -2.85
CA ALA A 262 -9.88 -3.66 -1.53
C ALA A 262 -9.73 -4.77 -0.47
N MET A 263 -9.93 -6.04 -0.87
CA MET A 263 -9.64 -7.21 -0.03
C MET A 263 -8.16 -7.61 0.01
N LYS A 264 -7.29 -6.80 -0.63
CA LYS A 264 -5.84 -7.02 -0.78
C LYS A 264 -5.49 -8.31 -1.52
N GLY A 265 -6.46 -8.91 -2.21
CA GLY A 265 -6.28 -10.07 -3.07
C GLY A 265 -5.58 -9.73 -4.40
N SER A 266 -5.38 -8.43 -4.67
CA SER A 266 -4.49 -7.89 -5.68
C SER A 266 -3.75 -6.66 -5.15
N VAL A 267 -2.54 -6.43 -5.65
CA VAL A 267 -1.73 -5.25 -5.32
C VAL A 267 -1.77 -4.18 -6.44
N LEU A 268 -1.98 -4.63 -7.67
CA LEU A 268 -2.07 -3.80 -8.87
C LEU A 268 -2.94 -4.53 -9.91
N GLY A 269 -3.89 -3.80 -10.47
CA GLY A 269 -4.82 -4.29 -11.48
C GLY A 269 -4.92 -3.36 -12.68
N VAL A 270 -5.49 -3.87 -13.78
CA VAL A 270 -5.73 -3.10 -15.00
C VAL A 270 -7.22 -3.05 -15.32
N GLY A 271 -7.73 -1.82 -15.47
CA GLY A 271 -9.13 -1.55 -15.81
C GLY A 271 -9.29 -0.78 -17.12
N SER A 272 -10.55 -0.64 -17.55
CA SER A 272 -10.95 0.22 -18.67
C SER A 272 -12.04 1.20 -18.24
N ASP A 273 -12.17 2.34 -18.92
CA ASP A 273 -13.02 3.45 -18.52
C ASP A 273 -13.47 4.30 -19.74
N ILE A 274 -14.76 4.20 -20.08
CA ILE A 274 -15.45 5.04 -21.08
C ILE A 274 -16.49 5.99 -20.44
N GLY A 275 -16.80 5.76 -19.17
CA GLY A 275 -17.78 6.55 -18.41
C GLY A 275 -17.51 6.67 -16.92
N GLY A 276 -16.37 6.15 -16.45
CA GLY A 276 -16.08 6.02 -15.02
C GLY A 276 -15.63 4.62 -14.62
N SER A 277 -15.45 3.68 -15.54
CA SER A 277 -15.30 2.27 -15.16
C SER A 277 -14.00 1.88 -14.47
N ILE A 278 -13.01 2.77 -14.36
CA ILE A 278 -11.89 2.64 -13.41
C ILE A 278 -12.23 3.39 -12.12
N ARG A 279 -12.77 4.61 -12.27
CA ARG A 279 -12.96 5.58 -11.19
C ARG A 279 -14.13 5.26 -10.28
N GLY A 280 -15.32 4.97 -10.82
CA GLY A 280 -16.49 4.50 -10.08
C GLY A 280 -16.21 3.32 -9.15
N PRO A 281 -15.68 2.17 -9.62
CA PRO A 281 -15.41 1.04 -8.76
C PRO A 281 -14.26 1.31 -7.78
N ALA A 282 -13.24 2.09 -8.19
CA ALA A 282 -12.22 2.55 -7.24
C ALA A 282 -12.83 3.40 -6.11
N ALA A 283 -13.79 4.25 -6.44
CA ALA A 283 -14.52 5.07 -5.49
C ALA A 283 -15.39 4.24 -4.54
N PHE A 284 -16.10 3.24 -5.08
CA PHE A 284 -17.01 2.41 -4.30
C PHE A 284 -16.24 1.54 -3.30
N CYS A 285 -15.07 1.03 -3.69
CA CYS A 285 -14.26 0.15 -2.86
C CYS A 285 -13.11 0.87 -2.12
N GLY A 286 -13.03 2.20 -2.16
CA GLY A 286 -12.06 2.96 -1.36
C GLY A 286 -10.60 2.73 -1.75
N ILE A 287 -10.31 2.55 -3.04
CA ILE A 287 -8.95 2.31 -3.57
C ILE A 287 -8.53 3.44 -4.53
N TYR A 288 -7.27 3.40 -4.99
CA TYR A 288 -6.80 4.29 -6.04
C TYR A 288 -7.18 3.73 -7.42
N GLY A 289 -7.54 4.62 -8.33
CA GLY A 289 -7.77 4.30 -9.74
C GLY A 289 -7.43 5.50 -10.61
N PHE A 290 -6.72 5.28 -11.70
CA PHE A 290 -6.36 6.34 -12.64
C PHE A 290 -6.89 6.02 -14.03
N LYS A 291 -7.68 6.96 -14.57
CA LYS A 291 -8.04 7.00 -15.98
C LYS A 291 -7.14 8.02 -16.69
N PRO A 292 -6.15 7.59 -17.50
CA PRO A 292 -5.39 8.47 -18.36
C PRO A 292 -6.27 9.14 -19.43
N THR A 293 -5.73 10.13 -20.11
CA THR A 293 -6.27 10.59 -21.40
C THR A 293 -6.39 9.38 -22.36
N SER A 294 -7.44 9.35 -23.18
CA SER A 294 -7.56 8.31 -24.21
C SER A 294 -6.34 8.29 -25.14
N TYR A 295 -6.03 7.14 -25.72
CA TYR A 295 -4.85 6.93 -26.56
C TYR A 295 -3.48 7.15 -25.88
N THR A 296 -3.41 7.26 -24.55
CA THR A 296 -2.14 7.19 -23.82
C THR A 296 -1.66 5.75 -23.65
N MET A 297 -2.55 4.83 -23.30
CA MET A 297 -2.23 3.43 -22.98
C MET A 297 -2.78 2.45 -24.04
N PRO A 298 -2.09 1.33 -24.31
CA PRO A 298 -2.51 0.36 -25.33
C PRO A 298 -3.78 -0.40 -24.94
N MET A 299 -4.75 -0.46 -25.87
CA MET A 299 -6.00 -1.22 -25.72
C MET A 299 -6.23 -2.24 -26.85
N ARG A 300 -5.26 -2.39 -27.78
CA ARG A 300 -5.39 -3.32 -28.90
C ARG A 300 -5.49 -4.76 -28.38
N GLY A 301 -6.53 -5.47 -28.83
CA GLY A 301 -6.82 -6.84 -28.42
C GLY A 301 -7.63 -6.98 -27.14
N PHE A 302 -8.27 -5.91 -26.63
CA PHE A 302 -9.26 -6.03 -25.56
C PHE A 302 -10.51 -6.74 -26.09
N ASP A 303 -11.30 -6.12 -26.97
CA ASP A 303 -12.50 -6.75 -27.52
C ASP A 303 -12.28 -7.34 -28.92
N ALA A 304 -12.99 -8.44 -29.24
CA ALA A 304 -13.04 -9.03 -30.58
C ALA A 304 -14.07 -8.35 -31.48
N MET A 305 -15.01 -7.60 -30.89
CA MET A 305 -16.01 -6.83 -31.60
C MET A 305 -15.81 -5.34 -31.34
N PRO A 306 -15.94 -4.48 -32.37
CA PRO A 306 -15.87 -3.03 -32.18
C PRO A 306 -16.98 -2.55 -31.24
N PHE A 307 -16.64 -1.63 -30.33
CA PHE A 307 -17.64 -0.97 -29.51
C PHE A 307 -18.05 0.35 -30.18
N PRO A 308 -19.29 0.49 -30.71
CA PRO A 308 -19.67 1.65 -31.52
C PRO A 308 -19.55 2.99 -30.79
N ALA A 309 -19.66 3.00 -29.46
CA ALA A 309 -19.46 4.16 -28.61
C ALA A 309 -18.10 4.85 -28.82
N GLU A 310 -17.04 4.11 -29.18
CA GLU A 310 -15.69 4.65 -29.40
C GLU A 310 -15.63 5.68 -30.55
N LEU A 311 -16.65 5.71 -31.42
CA LEU A 311 -16.76 6.72 -32.48
C LEU A 311 -17.19 8.09 -31.95
N THR A 312 -17.84 8.13 -30.77
CA THR A 312 -18.39 9.33 -30.12
C THR A 312 -17.72 9.60 -28.77
N VAL A 313 -17.70 8.65 -27.83
CA VAL A 313 -17.01 8.78 -26.54
C VAL A 313 -15.84 7.82 -26.48
N LEU A 314 -14.64 8.34 -26.23
CA LEU A 314 -13.42 7.54 -26.23
C LEU A 314 -13.21 6.85 -24.87
N ALA A 315 -12.82 5.59 -24.91
CA ALA A 315 -12.39 4.82 -23.75
C ALA A 315 -10.89 5.04 -23.46
N SER A 316 -10.52 4.68 -22.24
CA SER A 316 -9.14 4.66 -21.77
C SER A 316 -8.90 3.43 -20.91
N THR A 317 -7.64 3.10 -20.66
CA THR A 317 -7.21 2.01 -19.76
C THR A 317 -6.11 2.50 -18.83
N GLY A 318 -6.09 1.98 -17.60
CA GLY A 318 -5.18 2.46 -16.58
C GLY A 318 -5.15 1.60 -15.31
N PRO A 319 -4.30 1.99 -14.34
CA PRO A 319 -4.08 1.23 -13.12
C PRO A 319 -5.21 1.39 -12.10
N MET A 320 -5.45 0.31 -11.35
CA MET A 320 -6.17 0.30 -10.08
C MET A 320 -5.28 -0.34 -9.02
N CYS A 321 -5.17 0.27 -7.83
CA CYS A 321 -4.19 -0.16 -6.82
C CYS A 321 -4.49 0.42 -5.44
N ARG A 322 -3.64 0.08 -4.45
CA ARG A 322 -3.77 0.55 -3.05
C ARG A 322 -2.89 1.75 -2.72
N SER A 323 -2.07 2.22 -3.66
CA SER A 323 -1.16 3.32 -3.41
C SER A 323 -0.92 4.19 -4.65
N LEU A 324 -0.68 5.48 -4.39
CA LEU A 324 -0.45 6.48 -5.43
C LEU A 324 0.77 6.18 -6.32
N ARG A 325 1.83 5.56 -5.78
CA ARG A 325 3.05 5.22 -6.53
C ARG A 325 2.91 3.97 -7.39
N ASP A 326 1.93 3.11 -7.11
CA ASP A 326 1.67 1.95 -7.94
C ASP A 326 0.98 2.36 -9.25
N MET A 327 0.18 3.44 -9.23
CA MET A 327 -0.33 4.05 -10.46
C MET A 327 0.82 4.52 -11.34
N ASP A 328 1.77 5.26 -10.74
CA ASP A 328 2.96 5.78 -11.44
C ASP A 328 3.82 4.64 -12.00
N LEU A 329 4.00 3.57 -11.23
CA LEU A 329 4.73 2.37 -11.64
C LEU A 329 4.15 1.74 -12.91
N LEU A 330 2.83 1.50 -12.97
CA LEU A 330 2.21 0.87 -14.15
C LEU A 330 2.35 1.76 -15.38
N MET A 331 2.04 3.05 -15.25
CA MET A 331 2.16 4.03 -16.33
C MET A 331 3.60 4.06 -16.86
N GLN A 332 4.58 4.17 -15.97
CA GLN A 332 6.00 4.20 -16.34
C GLN A 332 6.44 2.92 -17.06
N CYS A 333 6.06 1.74 -16.55
CA CYS A 333 6.46 0.45 -17.12
C CYS A 333 5.91 0.26 -18.53
N VAL A 334 4.62 0.54 -18.74
CA VAL A 334 3.97 0.36 -20.03
C VAL A 334 4.47 1.39 -21.04
N LEU A 335 4.52 2.68 -20.68
CA LEU A 335 4.91 3.74 -21.62
C LEU A 335 6.39 3.68 -22.01
N SER A 336 7.27 3.24 -21.10
CA SER A 336 8.70 3.02 -21.40
C SER A 336 8.93 1.88 -22.40
N SER A 337 7.95 0.98 -22.56
CA SER A 337 7.97 -0.09 -23.57
C SER A 337 7.61 0.40 -24.98
N LYS A 338 7.33 1.70 -25.13
CA LYS A 338 7.04 2.39 -26.41
C LYS A 338 5.94 1.70 -27.23
N PRO A 339 4.74 1.47 -26.66
CA PRO A 339 3.65 0.77 -27.34
C PRO A 339 3.20 1.46 -28.63
N HIS A 340 3.39 2.78 -28.74
CA HIS A 340 3.09 3.58 -29.93
C HIS A 340 3.85 3.13 -31.20
N LEU A 341 4.97 2.40 -31.07
CA LEU A 341 5.68 1.84 -32.23
C LEU A 341 4.92 0.66 -32.87
N LYS A 342 4.00 0.02 -32.14
CA LYS A 342 3.14 -1.07 -32.62
C LYS A 342 1.71 -0.63 -32.86
N ASP A 343 1.22 0.34 -32.08
CA ASP A 343 -0.13 0.92 -32.22
C ASP A 343 -0.02 2.42 -32.55
N PRO A 344 -0.15 2.82 -33.83
CA PRO A 344 0.02 4.21 -34.26
C PRO A 344 -1.10 5.14 -33.80
N ARG A 345 -2.15 4.61 -33.15
CA ARG A 345 -3.21 5.43 -32.54
C ARG A 345 -2.73 6.11 -31.25
N LEU A 346 -1.71 5.55 -30.60
CA LEU A 346 -1.23 6.04 -29.31
C LEU A 346 -0.41 7.32 -29.47
N VAL A 347 -0.65 8.28 -28.57
CA VAL A 347 0.08 9.54 -28.55
C VAL A 347 1.32 9.41 -27.65
N PRO A 348 2.54 9.54 -28.18
CA PRO A 348 3.78 9.25 -27.46
C PRO A 348 4.23 10.41 -26.55
N ILE A 349 3.42 10.74 -25.54
CA ILE A 349 3.78 11.75 -24.53
C ILE A 349 4.77 11.14 -23.52
N PRO A 350 5.96 11.74 -23.30
CA PRO A 350 6.88 11.26 -22.28
C PRO A 350 6.26 11.27 -20.89
N TRP A 351 6.44 10.18 -20.13
CA TRP A 351 5.92 10.07 -18.77
C TRP A 351 6.96 10.49 -17.73
N ASN A 352 6.70 11.61 -17.05
CA ASN A 352 7.43 12.09 -15.89
C ASN A 352 6.74 11.71 -14.57
N GLY A 353 5.42 11.51 -14.61
CA GLY A 353 4.65 10.99 -13.49
C GLY A 353 4.81 11.82 -12.23
N LEU A 354 5.08 11.18 -11.09
CA LEU A 354 5.27 11.86 -9.79
C LEU A 354 6.51 12.77 -9.74
N LYS A 355 7.38 12.73 -10.76
CA LYS A 355 8.54 13.62 -10.87
C LYS A 355 8.23 14.89 -11.65
N THR A 356 7.00 15.06 -12.13
CA THR A 356 6.58 16.25 -12.86
C THR A 356 6.65 17.47 -11.93
N PRO A 357 7.44 18.50 -12.25
CA PRO A 357 7.53 19.69 -11.43
C PRO A 357 6.24 20.51 -11.53
N ILE A 358 5.78 21.05 -10.41
CA ILE A 358 4.74 22.09 -10.37
C ILE A 358 5.41 23.43 -10.15
N THR A 359 5.16 24.37 -11.04
CA THR A 359 5.72 25.74 -10.98
C THR A 359 4.70 26.70 -10.41
N GLY A 360 5.08 27.46 -9.39
CA GLY A 360 4.18 28.42 -8.74
C GLY A 360 3.21 27.76 -7.77
N ARG A 361 2.11 28.46 -7.45
CA ARG A 361 1.02 27.94 -6.61
C ARG A 361 0.12 27.06 -7.46
N LEU A 362 -0.21 25.87 -6.96
CA LEU A 362 -1.18 24.98 -7.56
C LEU A 362 -2.58 25.54 -7.36
N LYS A 363 -3.25 25.94 -8.44
CA LYS A 363 -4.61 26.46 -8.43
C LYS A 363 -5.60 25.30 -8.51
N ILE A 364 -6.36 25.11 -7.44
CA ILE A 364 -7.29 24.00 -7.30
C ILE A 364 -8.72 24.53 -7.40
N GLY A 365 -9.45 24.08 -8.41
CA GLY A 365 -10.89 24.28 -8.49
C GLY A 365 -11.63 23.26 -7.62
N PHE A 366 -12.42 23.74 -6.70
CA PHE A 366 -13.16 22.92 -5.75
C PHE A 366 -14.61 22.78 -6.21
N VAL A 367 -15.01 21.56 -6.53
CA VAL A 367 -16.34 21.23 -7.04
C VAL A 367 -17.21 20.72 -5.89
N SER A 368 -18.14 21.54 -5.43
CA SER A 368 -19.11 21.14 -4.38
C SER A 368 -20.22 20.25 -4.93
N ASP A 369 -20.68 20.57 -6.14
CA ASP A 369 -21.67 19.84 -6.93
C ASP A 369 -21.43 20.15 -8.42
N ASP A 370 -22.13 19.48 -9.33
CA ASP A 370 -21.96 19.67 -10.78
C ASP A 370 -23.04 20.54 -11.43
N GLY A 371 -23.84 21.25 -10.62
CA GLY A 371 -24.99 22.03 -11.06
C GLY A 371 -26.19 21.20 -11.56
N PHE A 372 -26.12 19.87 -11.51
CA PHE A 372 -27.19 18.96 -11.93
C PHE A 372 -27.68 18.09 -10.77
N ILE A 373 -26.76 17.52 -10.00
CA ILE A 373 -27.03 16.69 -8.82
C ILE A 373 -26.18 17.21 -7.67
N VAL A 374 -26.77 17.30 -6.46
CA VAL A 374 -26.01 17.54 -5.23
C VAL A 374 -25.57 16.18 -4.67
N PRO A 375 -24.29 16.00 -4.29
CA PRO A 375 -23.83 14.75 -3.71
C PRO A 375 -24.57 14.39 -2.42
N GLN A 376 -24.66 13.10 -2.13
CA GLN A 376 -25.20 12.59 -0.87
C GLN A 376 -24.33 13.03 0.33
N PRO A 377 -24.91 13.11 1.54
CA PRO A 377 -24.27 13.75 2.70
C PRO A 377 -22.84 13.26 3.03
N PRO A 378 -22.50 11.95 2.95
CA PRO A 378 -21.14 11.49 3.22
C PRO A 378 -20.09 12.05 2.24
N VAL A 379 -20.45 12.30 0.97
CA VAL A 379 -19.57 12.92 -0.01
C VAL A 379 -19.35 14.39 0.32
N VAL A 380 -20.41 15.10 0.73
CA VAL A 380 -20.30 16.49 1.20
C VAL A 380 -19.38 16.59 2.41
N LYS A 381 -19.45 15.63 3.35
CA LYS A 381 -18.54 15.53 4.50
C LYS A 381 -17.08 15.33 4.07
N ALA A 382 -16.83 14.46 3.08
CA ALA A 382 -15.49 14.25 2.53
C ALA A 382 -14.95 15.49 1.81
N LEU A 383 -15.80 16.22 1.08
CA LEU A 383 -15.44 17.50 0.48
C LEU A 383 -15.08 18.53 1.56
N ALA A 384 -15.90 18.66 2.61
CA ALA A 384 -15.61 19.57 3.72
C ALA A 384 -14.26 19.25 4.39
N TRP A 385 -13.99 17.96 4.64
CA TRP A 385 -12.68 17.50 5.14
C TRP A 385 -11.53 17.91 4.21
N ALA A 386 -11.66 17.64 2.90
CA ALA A 386 -10.61 17.98 1.94
C ALA A 386 -10.37 19.49 1.89
N ARG A 387 -11.44 20.30 1.86
CA ARG A 387 -11.37 21.76 1.89
C ARG A 387 -10.66 22.27 3.13
N GLU A 388 -10.97 21.71 4.30
CA GLU A 388 -10.28 22.04 5.56
C GLU A 388 -8.77 21.77 5.46
N GLN A 389 -8.36 20.60 4.96
CA GLN A 389 -6.93 20.27 4.81
C GLN A 389 -6.22 21.20 3.82
N LEU A 390 -6.88 21.54 2.71
CA LEU A 390 -6.32 22.40 1.65
C LEU A 390 -6.22 23.87 2.07
N CYS A 391 -7.08 24.32 2.98
CA CYS A 391 -7.07 25.69 3.51
C CYS A 391 -6.11 25.87 4.72
N ASP A 392 -5.35 24.85 5.12
CA ASP A 392 -4.37 24.97 6.20
C ASP A 392 -3.36 26.11 5.88
N PRO A 393 -3.17 27.11 6.77
CA PRO A 393 -2.30 28.24 6.53
C PRO A 393 -0.85 27.88 6.17
N ARG A 394 -0.39 26.67 6.51
CA ARG A 394 0.94 26.16 6.14
C ARG A 394 1.12 25.97 4.64
N TYR A 395 0.03 25.82 3.88
CA TYR A 395 0.06 25.55 2.44
C TYR A 395 -0.36 26.75 1.58
N LYS A 396 -0.64 27.91 2.17
CA LYS A 396 -1.10 29.12 1.45
C LYS A 396 -0.16 29.60 0.34
N ASP A 397 1.12 29.30 0.46
CA ASP A 397 2.16 29.72 -0.49
C ASP A 397 2.40 28.71 -1.61
N ILE A 398 1.78 27.52 -1.53
CA ILE A 398 1.89 26.45 -2.53
C ILE A 398 0.55 26.07 -3.15
N ILE A 399 -0.59 26.39 -2.52
CA ILE A 399 -1.94 26.07 -2.99
C ILE A 399 -2.79 27.33 -3.00
N GLU A 400 -3.56 27.49 -4.08
CA GLU A 400 -4.63 28.47 -4.20
C GLU A 400 -5.94 27.73 -4.45
N LEU A 401 -6.88 27.80 -3.51
CA LEU A 401 -8.19 27.14 -3.63
C LEU A 401 -9.23 28.11 -4.19
N LYS A 402 -9.96 27.70 -5.22
CA LYS A 402 -11.05 28.46 -5.86
C LYS A 402 -12.30 27.59 -5.92
N ASP A 403 -13.49 28.16 -5.73
CA ASP A 403 -14.71 27.43 -6.07
C ASP A 403 -14.79 27.26 -7.60
N PHE A 404 -15.24 26.10 -8.06
CA PHE A 404 -15.37 25.79 -9.47
C PHE A 404 -16.79 25.37 -9.83
N LYS A 405 -17.37 26.03 -10.82
CA LYS A 405 -18.68 25.72 -11.37
C LYS A 405 -18.51 24.84 -12.61
N VAL A 406 -19.05 23.63 -12.55
CA VAL A 406 -19.03 22.70 -13.68
C VAL A 406 -19.92 23.21 -14.81
N PHE A 407 -19.42 23.15 -16.04
CA PHE A 407 -20.15 23.55 -17.23
C PHE A 407 -21.12 22.45 -17.70
N ASP A 408 -22.42 22.75 -17.66
CA ASP A 408 -23.53 21.99 -18.28
C ASP A 408 -23.47 20.45 -18.09
N SER A 409 -23.38 20.00 -16.84
CA SER A 409 -23.33 18.56 -16.52
C SER A 409 -24.61 17.83 -16.97
N ALA A 410 -25.78 18.46 -16.85
CA ALA A 410 -27.06 17.91 -17.31
C ALA A 410 -27.07 17.69 -18.84
N GLY A 411 -26.63 18.69 -19.61
CA GLY A 411 -26.52 18.61 -21.05
C GLY A 411 -25.46 17.61 -21.53
N ALA A 412 -24.36 17.44 -20.78
CA ALA A 412 -23.39 16.38 -21.01
C ALA A 412 -24.01 14.99 -20.79
N TRP A 413 -24.69 14.79 -19.66
CA TRP A 413 -25.32 13.52 -19.32
C TRP A 413 -26.34 13.08 -20.37
N SER A 414 -27.19 13.99 -20.83
CA SER A 414 -28.15 13.75 -21.92
C SER A 414 -27.47 13.27 -23.21
N LYS A 415 -26.38 13.92 -23.62
CA LYS A 415 -25.59 13.53 -24.82
C LYS A 415 -24.93 12.17 -24.66
N ILE A 416 -24.35 11.91 -23.48
CA ILE A 416 -23.60 10.70 -23.21
C ILE A 416 -24.49 9.45 -23.33
N LYS A 417 -25.69 9.46 -22.75
CA LYS A 417 -26.61 8.31 -22.78
C LYS A 417 -26.90 7.82 -24.19
N ARG A 418 -27.17 8.74 -25.13
CA ARG A 418 -27.37 8.43 -26.56
C ARG A 418 -26.07 8.09 -27.29
N MET A 419 -24.96 8.75 -26.94
CA MET A 419 -23.67 8.52 -27.60
C MET A 419 -23.02 7.19 -27.25
N TYR A 420 -23.39 6.55 -26.13
CA TYR A 420 -22.91 5.20 -25.79
C TYR A 420 -23.50 4.10 -26.66
N TRP A 421 -24.68 4.33 -27.24
CA TRP A 421 -25.38 3.31 -28.02
C TRP A 421 -25.79 3.84 -29.40
N PRO A 422 -24.83 4.16 -30.29
CA PRO A 422 -25.17 4.54 -31.66
C PRO A 422 -25.86 3.45 -32.48
N ASP A 423 -25.90 2.22 -31.99
CA ASP A 423 -26.63 1.11 -32.57
C ASP A 423 -27.98 0.86 -31.89
N GLY A 424 -28.38 1.75 -30.97
CA GLY A 424 -29.58 1.60 -30.13
C GLY A 424 -29.50 0.47 -29.11
N GLY A 425 -28.33 -0.17 -28.93
CA GLY A 425 -28.16 -1.35 -28.07
C GLY A 425 -28.71 -2.66 -28.66
N GLN A 426 -29.34 -2.61 -29.85
CA GLN A 426 -30.04 -3.74 -30.47
C GLN A 426 -29.13 -4.96 -30.68
N PRO A 427 -27.89 -4.84 -31.21
CA PRO A 427 -27.04 -6.01 -31.44
C PRO A 427 -26.69 -6.76 -30.14
N SER A 428 -26.42 -6.03 -29.06
CA SER A 428 -26.14 -6.64 -27.75
C SER A 428 -27.37 -7.32 -27.18
N ARG A 429 -28.54 -6.67 -27.29
CA ARG A 429 -29.81 -7.23 -26.85
C ARG A 429 -30.16 -8.53 -27.57
N ASP A 430 -30.06 -8.54 -28.89
CA ASP A 430 -30.33 -9.73 -29.71
C ASP A 430 -29.37 -10.87 -29.36
N ALA A 431 -28.09 -10.57 -29.18
CA ALA A 431 -27.08 -11.57 -28.81
C ALA A 431 -27.34 -12.18 -27.42
N ILE A 432 -27.78 -11.39 -26.45
CA ILE A 432 -28.17 -11.87 -25.11
C ILE A 432 -29.39 -12.81 -25.24
N GLN A 433 -30.46 -12.33 -25.88
CA GLN A 433 -31.72 -13.07 -26.03
C GLN A 433 -31.55 -14.37 -26.82
N ALA A 434 -30.71 -14.37 -27.85
CA ALA A 434 -30.43 -15.55 -28.67
C ALA A 434 -29.84 -16.73 -27.88
N THR A 435 -29.19 -16.46 -26.74
CA THR A 435 -28.67 -17.49 -25.85
C THR A 435 -29.63 -17.93 -24.76
N GLY A 436 -30.79 -17.25 -24.64
CA GLY A 436 -31.75 -17.45 -23.56
C GLY A 436 -31.29 -16.87 -22.22
N GLU A 437 -30.27 -16.00 -22.22
CA GLU A 437 -29.84 -15.20 -21.07
C GLU A 437 -30.85 -14.07 -20.79
N PRO A 438 -31.16 -13.76 -19.52
CA PRO A 438 -32.03 -12.63 -19.20
C PRO A 438 -31.29 -11.29 -19.38
N ILE A 439 -32.01 -10.26 -19.81
CA ILE A 439 -31.50 -8.89 -19.79
C ILE A 439 -31.48 -8.40 -18.34
N HIS A 440 -30.33 -7.94 -17.86
CA HIS A 440 -30.20 -7.42 -16.51
C HIS A 440 -30.88 -6.04 -16.37
N PRO A 441 -31.40 -5.67 -15.17
CA PRO A 441 -32.17 -4.44 -14.98
C PRO A 441 -31.46 -3.15 -15.44
N LEU A 442 -30.17 -3.01 -15.16
CA LEU A 442 -29.40 -1.84 -15.58
C LEU A 442 -29.16 -1.80 -17.09
N SER A 443 -29.00 -2.95 -17.75
CA SER A 443 -28.89 -3.05 -19.21
C SER A 443 -30.19 -2.60 -19.89
N ASP A 444 -31.34 -3.08 -19.42
CA ASP A 444 -32.65 -2.63 -19.89
C ASP A 444 -32.83 -1.11 -19.67
N TRP A 445 -32.43 -0.61 -18.51
CA TRP A 445 -32.57 0.80 -18.17
C TRP A 445 -31.75 1.73 -19.07
N ILE A 446 -30.46 1.44 -19.30
CA ILE A 446 -29.57 2.36 -20.03
C ILE A 446 -29.91 2.49 -21.52
N TRP A 447 -30.55 1.46 -22.11
CA TRP A 447 -30.91 1.47 -23.52
C TRP A 447 -32.14 2.33 -23.85
N LYS A 448 -32.98 2.67 -22.86
CA LYS A 448 -34.28 3.33 -23.09
C LYS A 448 -34.21 4.65 -23.87
N ASP A 449 -33.10 5.39 -23.73
CA ASP A 449 -32.91 6.65 -24.47
C ASP A 449 -32.43 6.44 -25.91
N ALA A 450 -31.72 5.35 -26.19
CA ALA A 450 -31.10 5.09 -27.48
C ALA A 450 -31.91 4.12 -28.35
N GLU A 451 -32.66 3.20 -27.74
CA GLU A 451 -33.50 2.21 -28.42
C GLU A 451 -34.48 2.87 -29.42
N PRO A 452 -35.22 3.94 -29.08
CA PRO A 452 -36.13 4.59 -30.03
C PRO A 452 -35.40 5.25 -31.23
N LEU A 453 -34.10 5.54 -31.09
CA LEU A 453 -33.29 6.12 -32.15
C LEU A 453 -32.80 5.07 -33.15
N GLY A 454 -32.67 3.81 -32.71
CA GLY A 454 -32.18 2.71 -33.53
C GLY A 454 -30.74 2.90 -34.03
N MET A 455 -30.38 2.12 -35.05
CA MET A 455 -29.05 2.17 -35.68
C MET A 455 -28.82 3.51 -36.39
N GLN A 456 -27.81 4.25 -35.94
CA GLN A 456 -27.47 5.57 -36.45
C GLN A 456 -26.64 5.48 -37.75
N THR A 457 -26.86 6.42 -38.67
CA THR A 457 -26.09 6.49 -39.92
C THR A 457 -24.74 7.15 -39.73
N ALA A 458 -23.85 7.05 -40.73
CA ALA A 458 -22.59 7.79 -40.72
C ALA A 458 -22.77 9.32 -40.63
N VAL A 459 -23.89 9.85 -41.15
CA VAL A 459 -24.23 11.27 -41.05
C VAL A 459 -24.60 11.61 -39.62
N ASP A 460 -25.48 10.82 -39.00
CA ASP A 460 -25.88 11.01 -37.60
C ASP A 460 -24.65 10.97 -36.69
N MET A 461 -23.76 10.00 -36.88
CA MET A 461 -22.49 9.90 -36.17
C MET A 461 -21.61 11.13 -36.34
N SER A 462 -21.52 11.69 -37.54
CA SER A 462 -20.76 12.91 -37.80
C SER A 462 -21.35 14.10 -37.06
N LEU A 463 -22.69 14.19 -36.98
CA LEU A 463 -23.39 15.23 -36.21
C LEU A 463 -23.18 15.06 -34.71
N MET A 464 -23.22 13.84 -34.18
CA MET A 464 -22.92 13.56 -32.77
C MET A 464 -21.48 13.96 -32.40
N ARG A 465 -20.52 13.65 -33.29
CA ARG A 465 -19.12 14.05 -33.09
C ARG A 465 -18.97 15.57 -33.07
N ARG A 466 -19.65 16.26 -33.97
CA ARG A 466 -19.68 17.73 -33.99
C ARG A 466 -20.25 18.28 -32.67
N GLU A 467 -21.39 17.77 -32.20
CA GLU A 467 -22.00 18.21 -30.94
C GLU A 467 -21.06 17.98 -29.75
N ARG A 468 -20.39 16.82 -29.69
CA ARG A 468 -19.38 16.53 -28.67
C ARG A 468 -18.22 17.52 -28.72
N ASP A 469 -17.70 17.82 -29.90
CA ASP A 469 -16.55 18.70 -30.05
C ASP A 469 -16.93 20.17 -29.74
N GLU A 470 -18.15 20.60 -30.07
CA GLU A 470 -18.72 21.88 -29.64
C GLU A 470 -18.82 21.94 -28.10
N PHE A 471 -19.29 20.88 -27.44
CA PHE A 471 -19.30 20.80 -25.98
C PHE A 471 -17.89 20.87 -25.38
N ARG A 472 -16.92 20.17 -25.97
CA ARG A 472 -15.51 20.20 -25.54
C ARG A 472 -14.92 21.60 -25.58
N TRP A 473 -15.17 22.36 -26.65
CA TRP A 473 -14.71 23.74 -26.75
C TRP A 473 -15.34 24.64 -25.69
N ALA A 474 -16.65 24.51 -25.47
CA ALA A 474 -17.35 25.27 -24.44
C ALA A 474 -16.87 24.94 -23.03
N PHE A 475 -16.68 23.65 -22.72
CA PHE A 475 -16.13 23.20 -21.44
C PHE A 475 -14.69 23.70 -21.21
N ALA A 476 -13.83 23.60 -22.23
CA ALA A 476 -12.46 24.10 -22.14
C ALA A 476 -12.41 25.62 -21.93
N LYS A 477 -13.28 26.38 -22.61
CA LYS A 477 -13.44 27.82 -22.40
C LYS A 477 -13.88 28.14 -20.97
N SER A 478 -14.90 27.44 -20.46
CA SER A 478 -15.39 27.64 -19.09
C SER A 478 -14.34 27.30 -18.03
N TRP A 479 -13.51 26.28 -18.26
CA TRP A 479 -12.38 25.98 -17.37
C TRP A 479 -11.34 27.11 -17.41
N GLU A 480 -10.98 27.59 -18.59
CA GLU A 480 -10.01 28.68 -18.77
C GLU A 480 -10.43 29.96 -18.05
N GLU A 481 -11.70 30.35 -18.18
CA GLU A 481 -12.26 31.53 -17.52
C GLU A 481 -12.22 31.44 -15.98
N GLN A 482 -12.14 30.23 -15.41
CA GLN A 482 -12.07 30.00 -13.96
C GLN A 482 -10.63 29.89 -13.43
N ASP A 483 -9.62 29.83 -14.31
CA ASP A 483 -8.19 29.89 -13.99
C ASP A 483 -7.77 28.88 -12.89
N VAL A 484 -7.96 27.59 -13.15
CA VAL A 484 -7.53 26.49 -12.27
C VAL A 484 -6.69 25.46 -13.03
N ASP A 485 -5.74 24.82 -12.33
CA ASP A 485 -4.85 23.81 -12.89
C ASP A 485 -5.49 22.41 -12.83
N ILE A 486 -6.11 22.10 -11.69
CA ILE A 486 -6.79 20.83 -11.42
C ILE A 486 -8.13 21.07 -10.73
N LEU A 487 -9.01 20.07 -10.76
CA LEU A 487 -10.22 20.02 -9.95
C LEU A 487 -10.12 18.97 -8.86
N ILE A 488 -10.75 19.23 -7.72
CA ILE A 488 -11.10 18.25 -6.69
C ILE A 488 -12.60 18.26 -6.51
N GLY A 489 -13.24 17.09 -6.57
CA GLY A 489 -14.69 16.97 -6.49
C GLY A 489 -15.20 15.54 -6.24
N PRO A 490 -16.52 15.35 -6.30
CA PRO A 490 -17.14 14.03 -6.20
C PRO A 490 -16.67 13.07 -7.29
N ALA A 491 -16.50 11.80 -6.92
CA ALA A 491 -16.29 10.70 -7.85
C ALA A 491 -17.60 10.05 -8.30
N PHE A 492 -18.65 10.17 -7.48
CA PHE A 492 -19.98 9.64 -7.73
C PHE A 492 -20.99 10.49 -6.95
N VAL A 493 -22.29 10.28 -7.20
CA VAL A 493 -23.36 11.00 -6.51
C VAL A 493 -23.44 10.67 -5.01
N GLY A 494 -22.80 9.59 -4.55
CA GLY A 494 -22.83 9.13 -3.16
C GLY A 494 -21.73 8.10 -2.84
N PRO A 495 -21.88 7.30 -1.77
CA PRO A 495 -21.10 6.08 -1.58
C PRO A 495 -21.48 5.05 -2.66
N ALA A 496 -20.93 3.84 -2.52
CA ALA A 496 -21.33 2.70 -3.35
C ALA A 496 -22.86 2.54 -3.38
N SER A 497 -23.46 2.41 -4.57
CA SER A 497 -24.90 2.28 -4.72
C SER A 497 -25.42 0.95 -4.16
N ALA A 498 -26.69 0.93 -3.76
CA ALA A 498 -27.41 -0.32 -3.58
C ALA A 498 -27.56 -1.05 -4.93
N HIS A 499 -27.73 -2.37 -4.88
CA HIS A 499 -27.79 -3.21 -6.08
C HIS A 499 -28.95 -2.84 -7.02
N ASP A 500 -28.64 -2.75 -8.32
CA ASP A 500 -29.46 -2.29 -9.45
C ASP A 500 -29.84 -0.80 -9.41
N THR A 501 -29.10 0.04 -8.68
CA THR A 501 -29.43 1.48 -8.54
C THR A 501 -28.35 2.46 -8.98
N ALA A 502 -27.31 1.98 -9.68
CA ALA A 502 -26.18 2.79 -10.17
C ALA A 502 -26.55 3.67 -11.40
N PHE A 503 -27.58 4.51 -11.31
CA PHE A 503 -28.15 5.23 -12.46
C PHE A 503 -27.35 6.48 -12.88
N PHE A 504 -26.71 7.18 -11.95
CA PHE A 504 -26.19 8.54 -12.20
C PHE A 504 -24.68 8.60 -12.02
N TRP A 505 -23.94 8.46 -13.11
CA TRP A 505 -22.47 8.52 -13.11
C TRP A 505 -21.88 9.71 -13.87
N ASN A 506 -22.68 10.78 -14.01
CA ASN A 506 -22.31 12.08 -14.60
C ASN A 506 -21.01 12.67 -14.04
N TYR A 507 -20.74 12.53 -12.73
CA TYR A 507 -19.49 12.97 -12.10
C TYR A 507 -18.22 12.33 -12.67
N THR A 508 -18.33 11.18 -13.36
CA THR A 508 -17.19 10.54 -14.02
C THR A 508 -17.31 10.57 -15.54
N SER A 509 -18.50 10.34 -16.11
CA SER A 509 -18.68 10.28 -17.56
C SER A 509 -18.49 11.61 -18.26
N LEU A 510 -18.76 12.74 -17.59
CA LEU A 510 -18.44 14.08 -18.10
C LEU A 510 -16.98 14.17 -18.55
N TYR A 511 -16.06 13.64 -17.74
CA TYR A 511 -14.63 13.67 -18.01
C TYR A 511 -14.19 12.67 -19.09
N ASN A 512 -15.02 11.69 -19.47
CA ASN A 512 -14.81 10.90 -20.69
C ASN A 512 -15.30 11.66 -21.93
N LEU A 513 -16.46 12.34 -21.83
CA LEU A 513 -16.98 13.16 -22.92
C LEU A 513 -15.95 14.21 -23.34
N VAL A 514 -15.32 14.89 -22.36
CA VAL A 514 -14.25 15.85 -22.63
C VAL A 514 -12.84 15.25 -22.75
N ASP A 515 -12.70 13.95 -22.46
CA ASP A 515 -11.44 13.19 -22.53
C ASP A 515 -10.32 13.75 -21.64
N TYR A 516 -10.68 14.05 -20.39
CA TYR A 516 -9.79 14.60 -19.37
C TYR A 516 -9.32 13.48 -18.42
N PRO A 517 -8.03 13.43 -18.02
CA PRO A 517 -7.53 12.43 -17.09
C PRO A 517 -8.07 12.65 -15.67
N GLY A 518 -8.32 11.55 -14.95
CA GLY A 518 -8.90 11.61 -13.60
C GLY A 518 -8.39 10.51 -12.68
N VAL A 519 -8.10 10.87 -11.43
CA VAL A 519 -7.60 9.98 -10.38
C VAL A 519 -8.60 9.93 -9.23
N ILE A 520 -8.84 8.74 -8.69
CA ILE A 520 -9.54 8.54 -7.42
C ILE A 520 -8.54 8.45 -6.28
N VAL A 521 -8.83 9.18 -5.21
CA VAL A 521 -8.06 9.17 -3.97
C VAL A 521 -8.96 8.80 -2.79
N PRO A 522 -8.56 7.82 -1.95
CA PRO A 522 -9.28 7.50 -0.73
C PRO A 522 -9.28 8.66 0.28
N THR A 523 -10.34 8.78 1.07
CA THR A 523 -10.43 9.71 2.21
C THR A 523 -10.53 8.94 3.53
N PRO A 524 -10.30 9.58 4.70
CA PRO A 524 -10.59 8.95 5.99
C PRO A 524 -12.09 8.84 6.29
N VAL A 525 -12.96 9.41 5.45
CA VAL A 525 -14.41 9.43 5.67
C VAL A 525 -15.02 8.10 5.26
N LYS A 526 -15.90 7.59 6.13
CA LYS A 526 -16.79 6.46 5.88
C LYS A 526 -18.21 6.86 6.25
N VAL A 527 -19.18 6.14 5.72
CA VAL A 527 -20.58 6.33 6.08
C VAL A 527 -20.83 5.84 7.51
N GLU A 528 -21.40 6.70 8.35
CA GLU A 528 -21.73 6.44 9.75
C GLU A 528 -23.17 5.89 9.92
N GLY A 529 -24.04 6.10 8.93
CA GLY A 529 -25.41 5.58 8.86
C GLY A 529 -26.47 6.52 9.46
N ASN A 530 -26.06 7.66 10.01
CA ASN A 530 -26.96 8.66 10.61
C ASN A 530 -26.95 10.01 9.88
N GLU A 531 -26.17 10.13 8.80
CA GLU A 531 -26.05 11.36 8.04
C GLU A 531 -27.36 11.70 7.32
N LYS A 532 -27.69 12.99 7.31
CA LYS A 532 -28.91 13.51 6.68
C LYS A 532 -28.58 14.71 5.81
N TYR A 533 -29.43 14.93 4.81
CA TYR A 533 -29.45 16.20 4.10
C TYR A 533 -29.77 17.36 5.07
N SER A 534 -29.27 18.55 4.77
CA SER A 534 -29.51 19.75 5.58
C SER A 534 -31.00 20.11 5.63
N SER A 535 -31.41 20.74 6.73
CA SER A 535 -32.76 21.31 6.84
C SER A 535 -32.96 22.40 5.77
N GLY A 536 -33.95 22.21 4.89
CA GLY A 536 -34.20 23.12 3.77
C GLY A 536 -33.47 22.75 2.46
N TYR A 537 -32.95 21.53 2.35
CA TYR A 537 -32.42 21.02 1.08
C TYR A 537 -33.51 20.96 0.00
N GLU A 538 -33.23 21.56 -1.16
CA GLU A 538 -34.05 21.47 -2.37
C GLU A 538 -33.24 20.81 -3.51
N PRO A 539 -33.75 19.76 -4.16
CA PRO A 539 -33.05 19.12 -5.28
C PRO A 539 -32.86 20.08 -6.47
N LEU A 540 -31.69 20.03 -7.11
CA LEU A 540 -31.39 20.83 -8.31
C LEU A 540 -32.14 20.36 -9.56
N SER A 541 -32.61 19.11 -9.57
CA SER A 541 -33.28 18.46 -10.69
C SER A 541 -34.10 17.25 -10.22
N GLU A 542 -34.92 16.68 -11.10
CA GLU A 542 -35.63 15.42 -10.81
C GLU A 542 -34.65 14.27 -10.51
N ALA A 543 -33.57 14.16 -11.28
CA ALA A 543 -32.50 13.19 -11.02
C ALA A 543 -31.86 13.39 -9.64
N CYS A 544 -31.65 14.64 -9.24
CA CYS A 544 -31.17 14.98 -7.90
C CYS A 544 -32.15 14.53 -6.80
N GLY A 545 -33.46 14.69 -7.04
CA GLY A 545 -34.51 14.19 -6.14
C GLY A 545 -34.50 12.67 -6.03
N GLN A 546 -34.28 11.96 -7.13
CA GLN A 546 -34.14 10.50 -7.13
C GLN A 546 -32.89 10.05 -6.37
N VAL A 547 -31.74 10.74 -6.52
CA VAL A 547 -30.52 10.44 -5.75
C VAL A 547 -30.74 10.61 -4.24
N LYS A 548 -31.47 11.65 -3.83
CA LYS A 548 -31.88 11.82 -2.43
C LYS A 548 -32.77 10.68 -1.96
N LYS A 549 -33.77 10.28 -2.75
CA LYS A 549 -34.65 9.17 -2.41
C LYS A 549 -33.88 7.87 -2.22
N LEU A 550 -32.94 7.56 -3.10
CA LEU A 550 -32.07 6.39 -2.98
C LEU A 550 -31.23 6.40 -1.70
N TRP A 551 -30.77 7.58 -1.25
CA TRP A 551 -30.09 7.73 0.04
C TRP A 551 -31.01 7.37 1.22
N GLU A 552 -32.25 7.84 1.19
CA GLU A 552 -33.22 7.68 2.28
C GLU A 552 -33.78 6.25 2.39
N GLU A 553 -33.72 5.46 1.32
CA GLU A 553 -34.31 4.11 1.25
C GLU A 553 -33.30 2.97 1.44
N SER A 554 -32.01 3.25 1.56
CA SER A 554 -30.95 2.22 1.58
C SER A 554 -29.95 2.41 2.73
N ASP A 555 -29.32 1.31 3.14
CA ASP A 555 -28.28 1.30 4.16
C ASP A 555 -26.87 1.29 3.53
N PHE A 556 -26.17 2.40 3.69
CA PHE A 556 -24.82 2.60 3.16
C PHE A 556 -23.72 2.47 4.22
N THR A 557 -24.07 2.03 5.43
CA THR A 557 -23.17 2.00 6.59
C THR A 557 -21.85 1.30 6.26
N GLY A 558 -20.74 1.90 6.71
CA GLY A 558 -19.40 1.35 6.55
C GLY A 558 -18.76 1.57 5.17
N ALA A 559 -19.52 2.00 4.16
CA ALA A 559 -18.99 2.25 2.84
C ALA A 559 -17.90 3.35 2.86
N PRO A 560 -16.77 3.15 2.16
CA PRO A 560 -15.73 4.16 2.07
C PRO A 560 -16.18 5.33 1.19
N ILE A 561 -15.66 6.52 1.46
CA ILE A 561 -15.83 7.69 0.61
C ILE A 561 -14.49 8.09 0.00
N THR A 562 -14.49 8.37 -1.29
CA THR A 562 -13.33 8.84 -2.05
C THR A 562 -13.64 10.15 -2.74
N LEU A 563 -12.60 10.86 -3.19
CA LEU A 563 -12.73 12.03 -4.05
C LEU A 563 -12.03 11.79 -5.38
N GLN A 564 -12.43 12.55 -6.38
CA GLN A 564 -11.84 12.55 -7.70
C GLN A 564 -11.01 13.83 -7.91
N ILE A 565 -9.85 13.66 -8.55
CA ILE A 565 -8.97 14.75 -8.96
C ILE A 565 -8.82 14.70 -10.48
N VAL A 566 -9.08 15.80 -11.16
CA VAL A 566 -9.11 15.87 -12.63
C VAL A 566 -8.17 16.96 -13.13
N ALA A 567 -7.44 16.68 -14.21
CA ALA A 567 -6.69 17.69 -14.95
C ALA A 567 -7.22 17.80 -16.38
N ARG A 568 -6.69 18.76 -17.15
CA ARG A 568 -7.05 18.93 -18.56
C ARG A 568 -6.54 17.76 -19.41
N LYS A 569 -7.14 17.55 -20.57
CA LYS A 569 -6.67 16.59 -21.58
C LYS A 569 -5.16 16.71 -21.80
N TYR A 570 -4.45 15.59 -21.82
CA TYR A 570 -2.98 15.48 -21.94
C TYR A 570 -2.15 16.14 -20.82
N HIS A 571 -2.79 16.57 -19.73
CA HIS A 571 -2.10 17.05 -18.53
C HIS A 571 -1.94 15.92 -17.49
N ASP A 572 -1.80 14.69 -17.96
CA ASP A 572 -1.66 13.49 -17.12
C ASP A 572 -0.41 13.57 -16.22
N ASN A 573 0.69 14.13 -16.73
CA ASN A 573 1.92 14.35 -15.96
C ASN A 573 1.71 15.41 -14.88
N GLU A 574 1.09 16.53 -15.24
CA GLU A 574 0.78 17.65 -14.35
C GLU A 574 -0.19 17.20 -13.25
N LEU A 575 -1.15 16.34 -13.57
CA LEU A 575 -2.01 15.70 -12.57
C LEU A 575 -1.17 14.93 -11.53
N PHE A 576 -0.17 14.14 -11.97
CA PHE A 576 0.73 13.42 -11.06
C PHE A 576 1.71 14.35 -10.30
N GLY A 577 2.14 15.45 -10.91
CA GLY A 577 2.87 16.52 -10.23
C GLY A 577 2.02 17.14 -9.11
N ALA A 578 0.76 17.45 -9.40
CA ALA A 578 -0.19 17.99 -8.43
C ALA A 578 -0.47 16.99 -7.31
N LEU A 579 -0.62 15.69 -7.63
CA LEU A 579 -0.73 14.63 -6.63
C LEU A 579 0.47 14.58 -5.67
N THR A 580 1.67 14.91 -6.14
CA THR A 580 2.88 14.97 -5.29
C THR A 580 2.79 16.11 -4.28
N VAL A 581 2.24 17.27 -4.68
CA VAL A 581 1.96 18.39 -3.77
C VAL A 581 0.87 18.01 -2.77
N LEU A 582 -0.21 17.38 -3.25
CA LEU A 582 -1.37 17.03 -2.43
C LEU A 582 -1.13 15.87 -1.47
N LYS A 583 -0.12 15.04 -1.73
CA LYS A 583 0.15 13.81 -0.96
C LYS A 583 0.24 14.05 0.54
N ASP A 584 0.98 15.07 0.96
CA ASP A 584 1.18 15.36 2.37
C ASP A 584 0.00 16.16 2.97
N VAL A 585 -0.65 16.99 2.16
CA VAL A 585 -1.80 17.81 2.55
C VAL A 585 -3.02 16.94 2.87
N LEU A 586 -3.38 16.06 1.94
CA LEU A 586 -4.53 15.16 2.06
C LEU A 586 -4.17 13.82 2.70
N LYS A 587 -2.94 13.67 3.21
CA LYS A 587 -2.44 12.42 3.80
C LYS A 587 -2.67 11.21 2.90
N LEU A 588 -2.40 11.37 1.60
CA LEU A 588 -2.45 10.29 0.60
C LEU A 588 -1.26 9.34 0.85
N HIS A 589 -1.32 8.60 1.95
CA HIS A 589 -0.19 7.82 2.44
C HIS A 589 0.13 6.65 1.51
N MET A 590 1.43 6.41 1.38
CA MET A 590 1.99 5.13 0.91
C MET A 590 1.76 4.07 1.98
N ALA A 591 1.55 2.81 1.60
CA ALA A 591 1.36 1.70 2.54
C ALA A 591 2.33 1.82 3.73
N ALA A 592 1.77 1.88 4.94
CA ALA A 592 2.41 2.40 6.14
C ALA A 592 3.74 1.70 6.51
N ALA A 593 3.94 0.45 6.09
CA ALA A 593 5.14 -0.32 6.40
C ALA A 593 6.37 0.06 5.51
N PHE A 594 6.15 0.50 4.27
CA PHE A 594 7.25 0.67 3.30
C PHE A 594 7.96 2.02 3.39
N ASN A 595 7.24 3.08 3.78
CA ASN A 595 7.81 4.41 3.98
C ASN A 595 8.86 4.43 5.12
N ILE A 596 8.68 3.55 6.11
CA ILE A 596 9.50 3.46 7.31
C ILE A 596 10.90 2.92 6.99
N VAL A 597 10.97 1.87 6.15
CA VAL A 597 12.24 1.28 5.70
C VAL A 597 12.94 2.21 4.72
N ARG A 598 12.21 2.80 3.76
CA ARG A 598 12.79 3.77 2.81
C ARG A 598 13.32 5.04 3.48
N GLN A 599 12.64 5.59 4.49
CA GLN A 599 13.16 6.72 5.27
C GLN A 599 14.40 6.35 6.09
N SER A 600 14.53 5.10 6.54
CA SER A 600 15.74 4.64 7.22
C SER A 600 16.92 4.33 6.30
N LEU A 601 16.65 3.97 5.03
CA LEU A 601 17.66 3.73 3.99
C LEU A 601 18.07 5.01 3.24
N PHE A 602 17.20 6.02 3.20
CA PHE A 602 17.38 7.28 2.44
C PHE A 602 16.96 8.51 3.25
N ALA A 603 17.23 8.54 4.56
CA ALA A 603 17.23 9.81 5.26
C ALA A 603 18.31 10.68 4.59
N GLY A 604 17.98 11.90 4.14
CA GLY A 604 19.00 12.83 3.59
C GLY A 604 20.12 13.14 4.59
N SER A 605 21.03 14.06 4.30
CA SER A 605 22.22 14.30 5.13
C SER A 605 21.94 14.48 6.64
N PRO A 606 22.85 14.00 7.52
CA PRO A 606 22.82 14.29 8.97
C PRO A 606 22.72 15.78 9.23
N LYS A 607 21.82 16.16 10.14
CA LYS A 607 21.61 17.57 10.53
C LYS A 607 22.41 17.97 11.76
N TYR A 608 22.94 17.00 12.49
CA TYR A 608 23.69 17.19 13.73
C TYR A 608 24.98 16.39 13.64
N THR A 609 26.10 17.09 13.66
CA THR A 609 27.46 16.60 13.39
C THR A 609 28.38 16.95 14.55
N GLU A 610 29.64 16.56 14.48
CA GLU A 610 30.66 16.92 15.47
C GLU A 610 30.86 18.45 15.61
N ASN A 611 30.51 19.23 14.58
CA ASN A 611 30.58 20.68 14.61
C ASN A 611 29.51 21.29 15.52
N ASP A 612 28.37 20.62 15.66
CA ASP A 612 27.24 21.06 16.47
C ASP A 612 27.39 20.67 17.96
N LEU A 613 28.41 19.85 18.29
CA LEU A 613 28.71 19.50 19.66
C LEU A 613 29.22 20.72 20.44
N PRO A 614 28.63 21.01 21.62
CA PRO A 614 29.14 22.05 22.49
C PRO A 614 30.49 21.63 23.10
N ASP A 615 31.13 22.56 23.82
CA ASP A 615 32.21 22.17 24.74
C ASP A 615 31.63 21.25 25.82
N LEU A 616 32.22 20.07 25.98
CA LEU A 616 31.83 19.02 26.91
C LEU A 616 32.77 18.97 28.12
N LYS A 617 33.55 20.03 28.38
CA LYS A 617 34.35 20.16 29.60
C LYS A 617 33.51 19.91 30.85
N GLY A 618 33.97 18.99 31.70
CA GLY A 618 33.28 18.59 32.92
C GLY A 618 32.12 17.59 32.72
N LYS A 619 31.83 17.18 31.47
CA LYS A 619 30.89 16.10 31.17
C LYS A 619 31.60 14.76 31.20
N VAL A 620 30.95 13.80 31.85
CA VAL A 620 31.40 12.42 31.97
C VAL A 620 30.52 11.52 31.11
N ILE A 621 31.14 10.79 30.19
CA ILE A 621 30.46 9.99 29.17
C ILE A 621 30.98 8.57 29.24
N ALA A 622 30.09 7.58 29.24
CA ALA A 622 30.44 6.16 29.18
C ALA A 622 29.96 5.54 27.88
N ILE A 623 30.83 4.81 27.19
CA ILE A 623 30.54 4.25 25.85
C ILE A 623 30.90 2.76 25.83
N THR A 624 29.91 1.92 25.55
CA THR A 624 30.14 0.50 25.32
C THR A 624 30.58 0.23 23.87
N GLY A 625 31.59 -0.64 23.71
CA GLY A 625 32.16 -0.98 22.39
C GLY A 625 32.98 0.15 21.78
N SER A 626 33.64 0.95 22.63
CA SER A 626 34.37 2.17 22.25
C SER A 626 35.68 1.95 21.49
N ASN A 627 36.12 0.71 21.32
CA ASN A 627 37.40 0.39 20.70
C ASN A 627 37.33 0.27 19.17
N THR A 628 36.14 0.12 18.58
CA THR A 628 35.96 -0.04 17.12
C THR A 628 34.62 0.56 16.65
N GLY A 629 34.48 0.72 15.33
CA GLY A 629 33.22 1.10 14.69
C GLY A 629 32.59 2.38 15.27
N VAL A 630 31.27 2.36 15.45
CA VAL A 630 30.48 3.52 15.93
C VAL A 630 30.94 3.98 17.32
N GLY A 631 31.23 3.06 18.23
CA GLY A 631 31.63 3.42 19.59
C GLY A 631 32.93 4.22 19.63
N LYS A 632 33.88 3.87 18.76
CA LYS A 632 35.14 4.62 18.60
C LYS A 632 34.90 6.02 18.03
N GLU A 633 34.01 6.15 17.05
CA GLU A 633 33.66 7.46 16.47
C GLU A 633 32.97 8.37 17.48
N ILE A 634 32.06 7.84 18.32
CA ILE A 634 31.47 8.60 19.42
C ILE A 634 32.57 9.08 20.38
N ALA A 635 33.45 8.18 20.83
CA ALA A 635 34.53 8.50 21.76
C ALA A 635 35.44 9.60 21.19
N LYS A 636 35.78 9.50 19.91
CA LYS A 636 36.54 10.49 19.16
C LYS A 636 35.87 11.86 19.14
N MET A 637 34.58 11.92 18.76
CA MET A 637 33.83 13.17 18.65
C MET A 637 33.69 13.87 20.00
N VAL A 638 33.32 13.15 21.06
CA VAL A 638 33.12 13.77 22.38
C VAL A 638 34.44 14.11 23.07
N TYR A 639 35.50 13.31 22.86
CA TYR A 639 36.84 13.65 23.35
C TYR A 639 37.38 14.90 22.66
N SER A 640 37.15 15.09 21.36
CA SER A 640 37.55 16.32 20.65
C SER A 640 36.92 17.60 21.22
N LYS A 641 35.89 17.46 22.06
CA LYS A 641 35.17 18.52 22.75
C LYS A 641 35.41 18.50 24.27
N ASN A 642 36.59 18.06 24.71
CA ASN A 642 37.04 18.09 26.12
C ASN A 642 36.26 17.20 27.11
N ALA A 643 35.51 16.21 26.65
CA ALA A 643 34.80 15.31 27.55
C ALA A 643 35.74 14.34 28.29
N LYS A 644 35.34 13.91 29.49
CA LYS A 644 35.90 12.74 30.17
C LYS A 644 35.14 11.48 29.72
N VAL A 645 35.82 10.57 29.05
CA VAL A 645 35.22 9.42 28.37
C VAL A 645 35.70 8.11 28.97
N TYR A 646 34.75 7.35 29.51
CA TYR A 646 34.94 5.96 29.93
C TYR A 646 34.68 5.04 28.75
N MET A 647 35.76 4.47 28.25
CA MET A 647 35.81 3.56 27.12
C MET A 647 35.63 2.13 27.63
N PHE A 648 34.45 1.54 27.44
CA PHE A 648 34.17 0.15 27.79
C PHE A 648 34.36 -0.78 26.59
N ALA A 649 35.23 -1.78 26.72
CA ALA A 649 35.42 -2.80 25.67
C ALA A 649 35.90 -4.14 26.23
N ARG A 650 35.60 -5.23 25.50
CA ARG A 650 35.95 -6.60 25.91
C ARG A 650 37.45 -6.84 26.08
N THR A 651 38.26 -6.24 25.21
CA THR A 651 39.70 -6.48 25.15
C THR A 651 40.46 -5.23 25.55
N THR A 652 41.16 -5.28 26.68
CA THR A 652 41.92 -4.17 27.25
C THR A 652 42.94 -3.59 26.26
N THR A 653 43.77 -4.42 25.64
CA THR A 653 44.80 -3.97 24.69
C THR A 653 44.24 -3.27 23.46
N LYS A 654 43.11 -3.75 22.91
CA LYS A 654 42.43 -3.07 21.80
C LYS A 654 41.83 -1.73 22.22
N ASN A 655 41.37 -1.64 23.47
CA ASN A 655 40.79 -0.43 24.02
C ASN A 655 41.87 0.64 24.25
N GLU A 656 43.01 0.25 24.83
CA GLU A 656 44.18 1.12 25.01
C GLU A 656 44.75 1.61 23.69
N LYS A 657 44.83 0.73 22.69
CA LYS A 657 45.21 1.13 21.33
C LYS A 657 44.26 2.19 20.75
N ALA A 658 42.95 1.98 20.86
CA ALA A 658 41.96 2.94 20.37
C ALA A 658 42.05 4.28 21.14
N ARG A 659 42.28 4.25 22.45
CA ARG A 659 42.55 5.43 23.28
C ARG A 659 43.74 6.23 22.75
N ASP A 660 44.87 5.56 22.53
CA ASP A 660 46.10 6.22 22.09
C ASP A 660 45.96 6.83 20.69
N GLU A 661 45.26 6.14 19.79
CA GLU A 661 44.91 6.66 18.46
C GLU A 661 44.00 7.89 18.54
N ILE A 662 43.00 7.91 19.43
CA ILE A 662 42.12 9.07 19.62
C ILE A 662 42.90 10.25 20.22
N LYS A 663 43.75 10.01 21.23
CA LYS A 663 44.61 11.07 21.81
C LYS A 663 45.53 11.69 20.77
N ALA A 664 46.17 10.84 19.95
CA ALA A 664 47.04 11.31 18.87
C ALA A 664 46.29 12.14 17.81
N ALA A 665 45.02 11.81 17.54
CA ALA A 665 44.19 12.55 16.58
C ALA A 665 43.70 13.91 17.12
N TYR A 666 43.65 14.11 18.45
CA TYR A 666 43.17 15.34 19.09
C TYR A 666 44.09 15.75 20.26
N PRO A 667 45.36 16.11 19.98
CA PRO A 667 46.33 16.43 21.02
C PRO A 667 45.95 17.67 21.84
N GLU A 668 45.13 18.56 21.27
CA GLU A 668 44.67 19.80 21.92
C GLU A 668 43.48 19.59 22.87
N SER A 669 42.91 18.38 22.94
CA SER A 669 41.79 18.12 23.85
C SER A 669 42.24 18.11 25.30
N LEU A 670 41.52 18.85 26.15
CA LEU A 670 41.68 18.82 27.60
C LEU A 670 40.88 17.68 28.27
N GLY A 671 40.24 16.83 27.46
CA GLY A 671 39.47 15.69 27.92
C GLY A 671 40.35 14.56 28.45
N GLU A 672 39.71 13.52 28.98
CA GLU A 672 40.38 12.33 29.47
C GLU A 672 39.74 11.07 28.86
N LEU A 673 40.54 10.06 28.55
CA LEU A 673 40.08 8.76 28.05
C LEU A 673 40.51 7.66 29.02
N ILE A 674 39.54 6.95 29.60
CA ILE A 674 39.76 5.91 30.62
C ILE A 674 39.24 4.57 30.09
N CYS A 675 40.12 3.58 29.99
CA CYS A 675 39.75 2.24 29.53
C CYS A 675 39.30 1.36 30.70
N ILE A 676 38.11 0.77 30.60
CA ILE A 676 37.64 -0.27 31.52
C ILE A 676 37.25 -1.52 30.70
N GLN A 677 37.69 -2.70 31.17
CA GLN A 677 37.33 -3.96 30.54
C GLN A 677 35.86 -4.29 30.81
N LEU A 678 35.11 -4.56 29.74
CA LEU A 678 33.69 -4.93 29.80
C LEU A 678 33.36 -5.95 28.71
N ASP A 679 32.99 -7.16 29.11
CA ASP A 679 32.31 -8.11 28.23
C ASP A 679 30.82 -8.17 28.56
N LEU A 680 29.98 -7.62 27.68
CA LEU A 680 28.52 -7.66 27.84
C LEU A 680 27.93 -9.07 27.72
N ALA A 681 28.70 -10.06 27.26
CA ALA A 681 28.31 -11.47 27.27
C ALA A 681 28.67 -12.21 28.57
N ASP A 682 29.20 -11.49 29.58
CA ASP A 682 29.50 -12.02 30.92
C ASP A 682 29.01 -11.05 32.00
N LEU A 683 27.92 -11.41 32.70
CA LEU A 683 27.33 -10.56 33.74
C LEU A 683 28.28 -10.27 34.93
N GLU A 684 29.26 -11.13 35.21
CA GLU A 684 30.30 -10.85 36.23
C GLU A 684 31.24 -9.74 35.75
N SER A 685 31.62 -9.78 34.47
CA SER A 685 32.42 -8.71 33.85
C SER A 685 31.66 -7.38 33.87
N VAL A 686 30.34 -7.42 33.63
CA VAL A 686 29.47 -6.23 33.72
C VAL A 686 29.49 -5.64 35.14
N GLN A 687 29.36 -6.49 36.17
CA GLN A 687 29.40 -6.03 37.56
C GLN A 687 30.75 -5.43 37.93
N ALA A 688 31.85 -6.08 37.56
CA ALA A 688 33.20 -5.59 37.83
C ALA A 688 33.46 -4.24 37.15
N ALA A 689 33.04 -4.09 35.88
CA ALA A 689 33.18 -2.84 35.15
C ALA A 689 32.37 -1.68 35.77
N ALA A 690 31.13 -1.96 36.19
CA ALA A 690 30.30 -0.96 36.86
C ALA A 690 30.87 -0.54 38.22
N ALA A 691 31.34 -1.50 39.02
CA ALA A 691 31.99 -1.23 40.30
C ALA A 691 33.27 -0.40 40.13
N GLU A 692 34.08 -0.71 39.10
CA GLU A 692 35.29 0.04 38.80
C GLU A 692 34.99 1.47 38.32
N PHE A 693 33.92 1.66 37.54
CA PHE A 693 33.44 3.00 37.17
C PHE A 693 33.03 3.80 38.42
N ILE A 694 32.15 3.25 39.25
CA ILE A 694 31.63 3.92 40.47
C ILE A 694 32.74 4.21 41.48
N LYS A 695 33.79 3.38 41.52
CA LYS A 695 34.97 3.62 42.37
C LYS A 695 35.75 4.86 41.93
N ARG A 696 35.77 5.17 40.63
CA ARG A 696 36.56 6.25 40.03
C ARG A 696 35.77 7.54 39.83
N GLU A 697 34.45 7.44 39.78
CA GLU A 697 33.59 8.51 39.28
C GLU A 697 32.28 8.59 40.04
N ASP A 698 31.92 9.80 40.44
CA ASP A 698 30.67 10.13 41.13
C ASP A 698 29.62 10.74 40.18
N LYS A 699 29.97 10.95 38.91
CA LYS A 699 29.10 11.57 37.89
C LYS A 699 29.04 10.76 36.60
N LEU A 700 27.85 10.67 36.01
CA LEU A 700 27.65 10.13 34.66
C LEU A 700 26.58 10.95 33.94
N HIS A 701 26.97 11.65 32.88
CA HIS A 701 26.06 12.50 32.13
C HIS A 701 25.45 11.75 30.96
N VAL A 702 26.22 10.96 30.20
CA VAL A 702 25.67 10.20 29.08
C VAL A 702 26.20 8.78 29.07
N LEU A 703 25.28 7.80 29.06
CA LEU A 703 25.59 6.39 28.85
C LEU A 703 25.15 5.95 27.45
N PHE A 704 26.10 5.52 26.63
CA PHE A 704 25.85 4.93 25.32
C PHE A 704 25.91 3.39 25.39
N ASN A 705 24.75 2.75 25.46
CA ASN A 705 24.57 1.32 25.25
C ASN A 705 24.64 0.99 23.75
N ASN A 706 25.82 1.21 23.17
CA ASN A 706 26.12 1.09 21.75
C ASN A 706 26.60 -0.32 21.34
N ALA A 707 27.32 -1.03 22.20
CA ALA A 707 27.84 -2.35 21.87
C ALA A 707 26.71 -3.39 21.67
N GLY A 708 26.91 -4.30 20.73
CA GLY A 708 25.99 -5.40 20.49
C GLY A 708 26.51 -6.44 19.49
N VAL A 709 25.81 -7.57 19.41
CA VAL A 709 26.09 -8.71 18.54
C VAL A 709 24.94 -8.90 17.53
N GLY A 710 25.31 -9.09 16.27
CA GLY A 710 24.38 -9.10 15.12
C GLY A 710 24.11 -10.47 14.51
N PHE A 711 25.15 -11.18 14.06
CA PHE A 711 25.02 -12.49 13.42
C PHE A 711 26.15 -13.42 13.87
N PRO A 712 26.11 -13.87 15.15
CA PRO A 712 27.08 -14.83 15.64
C PRO A 712 26.85 -16.21 15.02
N GLU A 713 27.71 -17.17 15.34
CA GLU A 713 27.46 -18.57 15.00
C GLU A 713 26.17 -19.05 15.68
N TYR A 714 25.29 -19.72 14.93
CA TYR A 714 24.01 -20.16 15.46
C TYR A 714 24.20 -21.13 16.63
N GLY A 715 23.43 -20.92 17.71
CA GLY A 715 23.57 -21.67 18.95
C GLY A 715 24.62 -21.10 19.92
N SER A 716 25.31 -20.01 19.56
CA SER A 716 26.23 -19.32 20.50
C SER A 716 25.50 -18.86 21.75
N LYS A 717 26.14 -19.02 22.91
CA LYS A 717 25.61 -18.64 24.22
C LYS A 717 26.53 -17.66 24.95
N THR A 718 25.97 -16.86 25.86
CA THR A 718 26.72 -16.10 26.87
C THR A 718 27.29 -17.04 27.93
N LYS A 719 28.16 -16.53 28.82
CA LYS A 719 28.69 -17.30 29.95
C LYS A 719 27.59 -17.86 30.87
N GLN A 720 26.49 -17.12 30.99
CA GLN A 720 25.31 -17.52 31.77
C GLN A 720 24.30 -18.38 30.98
N GLY A 721 24.63 -18.83 29.76
CA GLY A 721 23.81 -19.76 28.98
C GLY A 721 22.67 -19.16 28.16
N TYR A 722 22.56 -17.83 28.10
CA TYR A 722 21.56 -17.14 27.26
C TYR A 722 21.98 -17.12 25.79
N GLU A 723 21.01 -17.09 24.87
CA GLU A 723 21.29 -16.82 23.45
C GLU A 723 22.14 -15.55 23.32
N LEU A 724 23.23 -15.60 22.56
CA LEU A 724 24.28 -14.59 22.59
C LEU A 724 23.80 -13.18 22.24
N GLN A 725 22.86 -13.02 21.30
CA GLN A 725 22.35 -11.70 20.90
C GLN A 725 21.45 -11.11 21.97
N LEU A 726 20.50 -11.87 22.52
CA LEU A 726 19.67 -11.45 23.65
C LEU A 726 20.51 -11.17 24.89
N GLY A 727 21.45 -12.06 25.20
CA GLY A 727 22.35 -11.94 26.34
C GLY A 727 23.24 -10.70 26.25
N THR A 728 23.86 -10.45 25.09
CA THR A 728 24.75 -9.31 24.92
C THR A 728 23.99 -7.99 24.74
N ASN A 729 22.99 -7.96 23.86
CA ASN A 729 22.32 -6.72 23.47
C ASN A 729 21.35 -6.22 24.53
N CYS A 730 20.69 -7.14 25.25
CA CYS A 730 19.65 -6.80 26.22
C CYS A 730 20.15 -7.03 27.65
N LEU A 731 20.46 -8.27 28.06
CA LEU A 731 20.77 -8.59 29.46
C LEU A 731 22.03 -7.86 29.97
N GLY A 732 23.13 -7.89 29.21
CA GLY A 732 24.38 -7.23 29.59
C GLY A 732 24.24 -5.70 29.65
N SER A 733 23.65 -5.09 28.62
CA SER A 733 23.44 -3.63 28.57
C SER A 733 22.47 -3.16 29.66
N PHE A 734 21.41 -3.94 29.91
CA PHE A 734 20.49 -3.70 31.01
C PHE A 734 21.19 -3.74 32.36
N ALA A 735 21.96 -4.80 32.62
CA ALA A 735 22.68 -4.97 33.88
C ALA A 735 23.67 -3.82 34.12
N LEU A 736 24.43 -3.40 33.09
CA LEU A 736 25.33 -2.26 33.19
C LEU A 736 24.56 -0.98 33.56
N THR A 737 23.47 -0.71 32.84
CA THR A 737 22.65 0.48 33.05
C THR A 737 22.08 0.51 34.45
N GLN A 738 21.46 -0.59 34.90
CA GLN A 738 20.86 -0.71 36.23
C GLN A 738 21.87 -0.45 37.35
N ARG A 739 23.12 -0.89 37.19
CA ARG A 739 24.19 -0.64 38.18
C ARG A 739 24.69 0.80 38.18
N LEU A 740 24.65 1.47 37.04
CA LEU A 740 25.04 2.87 36.90
C LEU A 740 23.90 3.85 37.17
N THR A 741 22.65 3.37 37.26
CA THR A 741 21.45 4.19 37.54
C THR A 741 21.59 5.07 38.79
N PRO A 742 22.11 4.62 39.94
CA PRO A 742 22.29 5.49 41.10
C PRO A 742 23.15 6.73 40.79
N VAL A 743 24.28 6.53 40.09
CA VAL A 743 25.16 7.64 39.69
C VAL A 743 24.49 8.54 38.66
N LEU A 744 23.74 7.98 37.70
CA LEU A 744 22.95 8.77 36.74
C LEU A 744 21.91 9.66 37.46
N VAL A 745 21.18 9.09 38.42
CA VAL A 745 20.16 9.80 39.22
C VAL A 745 20.81 10.90 40.05
N ASP A 746 21.91 10.62 40.75
CA ASP A 746 22.62 11.63 41.54
C ASP A 746 23.21 12.73 40.67
N THR A 747 23.71 12.39 39.48
CA THR A 747 24.16 13.38 38.49
C THR A 747 22.99 14.25 38.01
N ALA A 748 21.82 13.67 37.77
CA ALA A 748 20.65 14.39 37.27
C ALA A 748 20.12 15.40 38.29
N LYS A 749 20.20 15.10 39.60
CA LYS A 749 19.80 16.03 40.69
C LYS A 749 20.62 17.32 40.72
N ILE A 750 21.89 17.26 40.31
CA ILE A 750 22.83 18.39 40.39
C ILE A 750 23.14 19.01 39.02
N SER A 751 22.63 18.43 37.93
CA SER A 751 22.86 18.89 36.57
C SER A 751 21.66 19.65 36.01
N PRO A 752 21.84 20.53 35.02
CA PRO A 752 20.71 21.14 34.34
C PRO A 752 19.75 20.08 33.76
N PRO A 753 18.42 20.30 33.81
CA PRO A 753 17.44 19.35 33.29
C PRO A 753 17.71 18.95 31.82
N GLY A 754 17.53 17.67 31.52
CA GLY A 754 17.69 17.13 30.16
C GLY A 754 19.15 16.91 29.70
N THR A 755 20.12 17.09 30.60
CA THR A 755 21.55 16.86 30.30
C THR A 755 22.06 15.46 30.67
N VAL A 756 21.28 14.70 31.45
CA VAL A 756 21.60 13.29 31.78
C VAL A 756 20.81 12.35 30.88
N ARG A 757 21.50 11.48 30.14
CA ARG A 757 20.90 10.65 29.08
C ARG A 757 21.40 9.21 29.06
N VAL A 758 20.50 8.29 28.72
CA VAL A 758 20.81 6.89 28.40
C VAL A 758 20.38 6.57 26.97
N VAL A 759 21.30 6.14 26.14
CA VAL A 759 21.08 5.90 24.71
C VAL A 759 21.20 4.41 24.41
N TRP A 760 20.19 3.84 23.76
CA TRP A 760 20.09 2.40 23.50
C TRP A 760 20.18 2.11 22.00
N ALA A 761 21.17 1.29 21.60
CA ALA A 761 21.33 0.88 20.20
C ALA A 761 20.30 -0.18 19.80
N SER A 762 19.13 0.28 19.35
CA SER A 762 18.12 -0.52 18.65
C SER A 762 18.46 -0.60 17.14
N SER A 763 17.49 -0.89 16.29
CA SER A 763 17.63 -1.00 14.84
C SER A 763 16.25 -1.02 14.18
N THR A 764 16.18 -0.70 12.89
CA THR A 764 15.01 -1.03 12.06
C THR A 764 14.74 -2.53 12.01
N ALA A 765 15.70 -3.39 12.34
CA ALA A 765 15.47 -4.82 12.56
C ALA A 765 14.35 -5.09 13.58
N ALA A 766 14.13 -4.19 14.56
CA ALA A 766 13.03 -4.28 15.51
C ALA A 766 11.64 -4.28 14.84
N PHE A 767 11.54 -3.76 13.61
CA PHE A 767 10.27 -3.68 12.86
C PHE A 767 9.92 -4.99 12.16
N TRP A 768 10.87 -5.94 12.10
CA TRP A 768 10.73 -7.21 11.40
C TRP A 768 10.43 -8.39 12.32
N THR A 769 10.07 -8.12 13.57
CA THR A 769 9.58 -9.11 14.53
C THR A 769 8.21 -8.68 15.04
N SER A 770 7.35 -9.66 15.29
CA SER A 770 6.01 -9.41 15.84
C SER A 770 6.11 -8.94 17.29
N THR A 771 5.32 -7.92 17.63
CA THR A 771 5.15 -7.47 19.03
C THR A 771 4.22 -8.39 19.81
N LYS A 772 3.36 -9.17 19.13
CA LYS A 772 2.44 -10.11 19.77
C LYS A 772 3.23 -11.18 20.50
N LYS A 773 2.83 -11.47 21.75
CA LYS A 773 3.44 -12.52 22.58
C LYS A 773 4.97 -12.37 22.69
N TYR A 774 5.46 -11.13 22.74
CA TYR A 774 6.90 -10.84 22.71
C TYR A 774 7.71 -11.65 23.74
N ILE A 775 7.22 -11.77 24.98
CA ILE A 775 7.88 -12.55 26.05
C ILE A 775 7.96 -14.04 25.73
N GLU A 776 6.92 -14.63 25.13
CA GLU A 776 6.96 -16.03 24.72
C GLU A 776 8.02 -16.25 23.64
N ARG A 777 8.21 -15.28 22.74
CA ARG A 777 9.26 -15.30 21.72
C ARG A 777 10.65 -15.17 22.33
N VAL A 778 10.82 -14.28 23.32
CA VAL A 778 12.08 -14.16 24.09
C VAL A 778 12.43 -15.48 24.76
N LYS A 779 11.46 -16.14 25.43
CA LYS A 779 11.66 -17.44 26.08
C LYS A 779 11.97 -18.57 25.08
N ASN A 780 11.51 -18.46 23.84
CA ASN A 780 11.73 -19.43 22.77
C ASN A 780 12.74 -18.95 21.72
N ILE A 781 13.62 -18.00 22.07
CA ILE A 781 14.48 -17.33 21.10
C ILE A 781 15.46 -18.29 20.39
N ASP A 782 15.86 -19.37 21.07
CA ASP A 782 16.73 -20.40 20.50
C ASP A 782 16.11 -21.11 19.29
N LYS A 783 14.78 -21.16 19.20
CA LYS A 783 14.05 -21.78 18.08
C LYS A 783 13.90 -20.85 16.87
N GLN A 784 14.37 -19.61 16.98
CA GLN A 784 14.22 -18.60 15.94
C GLN A 784 15.44 -18.60 15.00
N SER A 785 15.27 -18.11 13.78
CA SER A 785 16.40 -17.87 12.87
C SER A 785 17.33 -16.77 13.41
N LEU A 786 18.62 -16.77 13.02
CA LEU A 786 19.59 -15.73 13.44
C LEU A 786 19.07 -14.29 13.24
N PHE A 787 18.38 -14.03 12.13
CA PHE A 787 17.79 -12.71 11.90
C PHE A 787 16.63 -12.41 12.87
N GLN A 788 15.77 -13.39 13.18
CA GLN A 788 14.71 -13.21 14.16
C GLN A 788 15.28 -13.07 15.59
N GLN A 789 16.35 -13.78 15.95
CA GLN A 789 17.08 -13.56 17.20
C GLN A 789 17.59 -12.11 17.30
N TYR A 790 18.19 -11.59 16.23
CA TYR A 790 18.59 -10.19 16.13
C TYR A 790 17.40 -9.23 16.28
N ALA A 791 16.34 -9.42 15.49
CA ALA A 791 15.16 -8.56 15.49
C ALA A 791 14.48 -8.51 16.87
N ILE A 792 14.34 -9.67 17.53
CA ILE A 792 13.81 -9.78 18.90
C ILE A 792 14.70 -8.99 19.87
N SER A 793 16.03 -9.14 19.81
CA SER A 793 16.95 -8.39 20.69
C SER A 793 16.88 -6.87 20.44
N LYS A 794 16.71 -6.42 19.19
CA LYS A 794 16.61 -4.99 18.87
C LYS A 794 15.28 -4.37 19.27
N LEU A 795 14.18 -5.13 19.20
CA LEU A 795 12.92 -4.74 19.83
C LEU A 795 13.05 -4.72 21.37
N GLY A 796 13.88 -5.60 21.95
CA GLY A 796 14.20 -5.60 23.37
C GLY A 796 14.87 -4.30 23.82
N ASN A 797 15.89 -3.85 23.07
CA ASN A 797 16.54 -2.56 23.34
C ASN A 797 15.58 -1.37 23.22
N TYR A 798 14.62 -1.44 22.29
CA TYR A 798 13.55 -0.44 22.20
C TYR A 798 12.71 -0.42 23.48
N TYR A 799 12.28 -1.60 23.94
CA TYR A 799 11.48 -1.72 25.16
C TYR A 799 12.23 -1.33 26.43
N HIS A 800 13.50 -1.71 26.58
CA HIS A 800 14.34 -1.22 27.69
C HIS A 800 14.44 0.29 27.67
N ALA A 801 14.65 0.92 26.51
CA ALA A 801 14.75 2.36 26.40
C ALA A 801 13.47 3.07 26.82
N THR A 802 12.31 2.60 26.34
CA THR A 802 11.00 3.20 26.64
C THR A 802 10.58 2.98 28.09
N GLU A 803 10.87 1.80 28.66
CA GLU A 803 10.55 1.53 30.06
C GLU A 803 11.48 2.30 31.00
N TYR A 804 12.79 2.38 30.69
CA TYR A 804 13.72 3.23 31.44
C TYR A 804 13.28 4.69 31.42
N ALA A 805 12.83 5.18 30.26
CA ALA A 805 12.30 6.52 30.11
C ALA A 805 11.08 6.74 31.02
N ALA A 806 10.15 5.79 31.06
CA ALA A 806 8.97 5.88 31.93
C ALA A 806 9.34 5.91 33.41
N ARG A 807 10.32 5.11 33.84
CA ARG A 807 10.74 4.97 35.25
C ARG A 807 11.54 6.16 35.76
N HIS A 808 12.42 6.73 34.93
CA HIS A 808 13.38 7.73 35.36
C HIS A 808 13.12 9.14 34.80
N LYS A 809 11.93 9.36 34.23
CA LYS A 809 11.51 10.71 33.80
C LYS A 809 11.46 11.68 34.97
N SER A 810 10.95 11.25 36.13
CA SER A 810 10.89 12.06 37.36
C SER A 810 12.26 12.35 37.95
N ASP A 811 13.24 11.48 37.69
CA ASP A 811 14.63 11.69 38.11
C ASP A 811 15.38 12.68 37.17
N GLY A 812 14.72 13.17 36.11
CA GLY A 812 15.32 14.10 35.16
C GLY A 812 16.21 13.44 34.09
N ILE A 813 16.11 12.12 33.92
CA ILE A 813 16.91 11.36 32.95
C ILE A 813 16.14 11.16 31.65
N ILE A 814 16.77 11.46 30.51
CA ILE A 814 16.26 11.14 29.18
C ILE A 814 16.74 9.75 28.77
N SER A 815 15.87 8.90 28.25
CA SER A 815 16.25 7.61 27.69
C SER A 815 15.66 7.43 26.29
N VAL A 816 16.49 7.10 25.31
CA VAL A 816 16.05 7.03 23.90
C VAL A 816 16.62 5.80 23.18
N PRO A 817 15.77 5.07 22.42
CA PRO A 817 16.24 4.07 21.47
C PRO A 817 16.60 4.72 20.14
N LEU A 818 17.66 4.23 19.50
CA LEU A 818 18.06 4.71 18.17
C LEU A 818 18.36 3.57 17.19
N ASN A 819 18.27 3.86 15.90
CA ASN A 819 18.89 3.07 14.86
C ASN A 819 20.16 3.80 14.35
N PRO A 820 21.37 3.24 14.53
CA PRO A 820 22.60 3.92 14.13
C PRO A 820 22.77 4.00 12.59
N GLY A 821 21.97 3.26 11.82
CA GLY A 821 22.01 3.22 10.35
C GLY A 821 22.64 1.94 9.80
N ASN A 822 22.61 1.80 8.47
CA ASN A 822 23.29 0.72 7.76
C ASN A 822 24.78 1.06 7.63
N LEU A 823 25.61 0.58 8.55
CA LEU A 823 27.01 1.01 8.66
C LEU A 823 27.98 -0.09 8.29
N ASP A 824 29.10 0.29 7.67
CA ASP A 824 30.23 -0.60 7.43
C ASP A 824 30.89 -0.83 8.79
N SER A 825 30.58 -1.96 9.39
CA SER A 825 31.03 -2.34 10.72
C SER A 825 31.43 -3.81 10.75
N GLU A 826 32.27 -4.16 11.71
CA GLU A 826 32.78 -5.51 11.95
C GLU A 826 31.68 -6.55 12.29
N LEU A 827 30.41 -6.13 12.40
CA LEU A 827 29.23 -6.96 12.62
C LEU A 827 28.99 -8.02 11.53
N TRP A 828 29.57 -7.85 10.33
CA TRP A 828 29.34 -8.70 9.15
C TRP A 828 30.45 -9.72 8.85
N ARG A 829 31.43 -9.91 9.76
CA ARG A 829 32.64 -10.71 9.48
C ARG A 829 32.41 -12.18 9.10
N THR A 830 31.21 -12.71 9.36
CA THR A 830 30.82 -14.11 9.10
C THR A 830 30.15 -14.31 7.73
N GLN A 831 29.89 -13.25 6.97
CA GLN A 831 29.27 -13.33 5.64
C GLN A 831 30.34 -13.44 4.54
N GLY A 832 30.12 -14.33 3.56
CA GLY A 832 31.06 -14.65 2.48
C GLY A 832 31.65 -13.42 1.78
N LYS A 833 32.94 -13.49 1.38
CA LYS A 833 33.77 -12.35 0.94
C LYS A 833 33.14 -11.49 -0.17
N PHE A 834 32.34 -12.07 -1.05
CA PHE A 834 31.71 -11.39 -2.17
C PHE A 834 30.48 -10.54 -1.76
N LEU A 835 29.60 -11.08 -0.92
CA LEU A 835 28.42 -10.38 -0.42
C LEU A 835 28.82 -9.19 0.47
N THR A 836 29.85 -9.39 1.31
CA THR A 836 30.43 -8.34 2.16
C THR A 836 31.05 -7.22 1.32
N TRP A 837 31.63 -7.51 0.17
CA TRP A 837 32.18 -6.48 -0.74
C TRP A 837 31.07 -5.63 -1.40
N ILE A 838 29.98 -6.26 -1.85
CA ILE A 838 28.84 -5.55 -2.47
C ILE A 838 28.13 -4.66 -1.44
N LEU A 839 27.83 -5.19 -0.25
CA LEU A 839 27.13 -4.45 0.80
C LEU A 839 27.95 -3.23 1.28
N ARG A 840 29.27 -3.37 1.38
CA ARG A 840 30.21 -2.27 1.68
C ARG A 840 30.24 -1.15 0.63
N LYS A 841 29.95 -1.46 -0.63
CA LYS A 841 29.99 -0.50 -1.74
C LYS A 841 28.64 0.15 -2.04
N THR A 842 27.53 -0.41 -1.58
CA THR A 842 26.19 -0.02 -2.07
C THR A 842 25.16 0.27 -0.98
N VAL A 843 25.33 -0.26 0.24
CA VAL A 843 24.32 -0.16 1.32
C VAL A 843 24.89 0.41 2.62
N PHE A 844 26.19 0.21 2.86
CA PHE A 844 26.84 0.59 4.11
C PHE A 844 27.49 1.97 4.04
N TYR A 845 27.15 2.81 5.02
CA TYR A 845 27.76 4.11 5.26
C TYR A 845 28.98 3.99 6.19
N PRO A 846 29.95 4.92 6.11
CA PRO A 846 31.05 4.98 7.07
C PRO A 846 30.57 5.08 8.52
N SER A 847 31.30 4.48 9.45
CA SER A 847 30.93 4.41 10.88
C SER A 847 30.71 5.76 11.57
N HIS A 848 31.33 6.84 11.08
CA HIS A 848 31.16 8.19 11.66
C HIS A 848 29.73 8.70 11.54
N TYR A 849 28.99 8.27 10.52
CA TYR A 849 27.57 8.59 10.39
C TYR A 849 26.72 7.99 11.51
N GLY A 850 27.08 6.79 12.00
CA GLY A 850 26.48 6.21 13.21
C GLY A 850 26.83 7.00 14.47
N GLY A 851 28.04 7.57 14.50
CA GLY A 851 28.48 8.53 15.51
C GLY A 851 27.54 9.73 15.59
N TYR A 852 27.19 10.33 14.45
CA TYR A 852 26.25 11.46 14.35
C TYR A 852 24.89 11.19 14.96
N VAL A 853 24.30 10.01 14.71
CA VAL A 853 23.02 9.63 15.31
C VAL A 853 23.12 9.54 16.84
N ASN A 854 24.24 9.00 17.34
CA ASN A 854 24.47 8.87 18.78
C ASN A 854 24.72 10.23 19.43
N ILE A 855 25.55 11.10 18.86
CA ILE A 855 25.77 12.44 19.44
C ILE A 855 24.50 13.31 19.35
N PHE A 856 23.66 13.14 18.33
CA PHE A 856 22.32 13.74 18.32
C PHE A 856 21.49 13.26 19.51
N ALA A 857 21.41 11.94 19.73
CA ALA A 857 20.70 11.37 20.88
C ALA A 857 21.26 11.86 22.23
N GLY A 858 22.58 11.95 22.35
CA GLY A 858 23.29 12.29 23.57
C GLY A 858 23.32 13.79 23.91
N PHE A 859 23.30 14.67 22.91
CA PHE A 859 23.60 16.09 23.12
C PHE A 859 22.67 17.07 22.41
N SER A 860 21.86 16.64 21.45
CA SER A 860 20.96 17.56 20.74
C SER A 860 19.94 18.18 21.70
N PRO A 861 19.69 19.50 21.62
CA PRO A 861 18.62 20.15 22.37
C PRO A 861 17.22 19.72 21.91
N GLU A 862 17.07 19.11 20.72
CA GLU A 862 15.79 18.57 20.25
C GLU A 862 15.32 17.37 21.08
N VAL A 863 16.24 16.64 21.69
CA VAL A 863 15.93 15.48 22.53
C VAL A 863 15.72 15.97 23.97
N THR A 864 14.47 15.93 24.42
CA THR A 864 13.99 16.53 25.68
C THR A 864 13.33 15.49 26.58
N LEU A 865 13.05 15.85 27.83
CA LEU A 865 12.29 14.99 28.76
C LEU A 865 10.88 14.67 28.26
N GLU A 866 10.26 15.55 27.49
CA GLU A 866 8.92 15.34 26.93
C GLU A 866 8.91 14.24 25.86
N ASN A 867 9.99 14.14 25.08
CA ASN A 867 10.14 13.14 24.03
C ASN A 867 11.06 11.98 24.42
N SER A 868 11.37 11.83 25.71
CA SER A 868 12.01 10.63 26.25
C SER A 868 11.21 9.37 25.87
N GLY A 869 11.90 8.32 25.45
CA GLY A 869 11.33 7.09 24.88
C GLY A 869 11.05 7.15 23.38
N ARG A 870 11.18 8.31 22.73
CA ARG A 870 10.95 8.44 21.28
C ARG A 870 12.11 7.84 20.49
N PHE A 871 11.77 7.13 19.42
CA PHE A 871 12.75 6.47 18.56
C PHE A 871 13.53 7.51 17.76
N ILE A 872 14.85 7.33 17.64
CA ILE A 872 15.70 8.17 16.82
C ILE A 872 16.06 7.39 15.54
N SER A 873 15.70 7.96 14.38
CA SER A 873 16.01 7.36 13.08
C SER A 873 17.49 7.59 12.71
N PRO A 874 18.01 6.87 11.69
CA PRO A 874 19.30 7.20 11.11
C PRO A 874 19.40 8.70 10.75
N TRP A 875 20.60 9.24 10.91
CA TRP A 875 20.98 10.64 10.69
C TRP A 875 20.41 11.67 11.68
N GLY A 876 19.99 11.21 12.86
CA GLY A 876 19.72 12.08 14.02
C GLY A 876 18.41 12.86 13.89
N ARG A 877 17.27 12.15 13.95
CA ARG A 877 15.94 12.77 13.93
C ARG A 877 15.00 12.04 14.87
N LEU A 878 14.16 12.79 15.57
CA LEU A 878 13.05 12.21 16.34
C LEU A 878 12.04 11.57 15.38
N TRP A 879 11.61 10.37 15.69
CA TRP A 879 10.84 9.55 14.77
C TRP A 879 9.73 8.77 15.50
N HIS A 880 8.69 8.40 14.77
CA HIS A 880 7.58 7.62 15.29
C HIS A 880 7.81 6.14 14.99
N ALA A 881 8.03 5.34 16.03
CA ALA A 881 8.05 3.89 15.90
C ALA A 881 6.70 3.34 15.41
N LEU A 882 6.69 2.10 14.91
CA LEU A 882 5.46 1.44 14.46
C LEU A 882 4.38 1.50 15.55
N PRO A 883 3.10 1.73 15.20
CA PRO A 883 2.01 1.79 16.19
C PRO A 883 1.97 0.59 17.13
N ALA A 884 2.27 -0.61 16.62
CA ALA A 884 2.35 -1.83 17.41
C ALA A 884 3.47 -1.81 18.46
N MET A 885 4.62 -1.19 18.16
CA MET A 885 5.72 -1.03 19.11
C MET A 885 5.39 0.01 20.17
N VAL A 886 4.81 1.15 19.76
CA VAL A 886 4.35 2.20 20.68
C VAL A 886 3.25 1.68 21.62
N LYS A 887 2.34 0.85 21.11
CA LYS A 887 1.37 0.14 21.95
C LYS A 887 2.05 -0.88 22.87
N GLY A 888 3.14 -1.49 22.41
CA GLY A 888 4.05 -2.35 23.17
C GLY A 888 4.67 -1.68 24.40
N SER A 889 5.08 -0.41 24.26
CA SER A 889 5.79 0.34 25.29
C SER A 889 4.88 0.95 26.35
N LYS A 890 3.58 1.07 26.09
CA LYS A 890 2.61 1.60 27.05
C LYS A 890 2.08 0.50 27.98
N THR A 891 1.76 0.88 29.21
CA THR A 891 1.06 0.00 30.16
C THR A 891 -0.37 -0.31 29.68
N GLU A 892 -0.99 -1.36 30.20
CA GLU A 892 -2.39 -1.69 29.88
C GLU A 892 -3.35 -0.58 30.31
N ALA A 893 -3.06 0.10 31.43
CA ALA A 893 -3.82 1.26 31.91
C ALA A 893 -3.76 2.47 30.95
N GLU A 894 -2.67 2.61 30.19
CA GLU A 894 -2.50 3.66 29.17
C GLU A 894 -3.00 3.23 27.77
N GLY A 895 -3.78 2.15 27.69
CA GLY A 895 -4.28 1.57 26.43
C GLY A 895 -3.22 0.78 25.63
N GLY A 896 -2.11 0.45 26.27
CA GLY A 896 -1.02 -0.35 25.72
C GLY A 896 -1.21 -1.85 25.87
N THR A 897 -0.12 -2.58 25.68
CA THR A 897 -0.07 -4.05 25.84
C THR A 897 0.87 -4.47 26.97
N GLY A 898 1.56 -3.53 27.63
CA GLY A 898 2.46 -3.83 28.75
C GLY A 898 3.64 -4.75 28.40
N HIS A 899 4.05 -4.84 27.13
CA HIS A 899 5.17 -5.69 26.74
C HIS A 899 6.51 -5.17 27.26
N ALA A 900 6.74 -3.87 27.23
CA ALA A 900 7.99 -3.29 27.74
C ALA A 900 8.18 -3.53 29.23
N LYS A 901 7.16 -3.26 30.05
CA LYS A 901 7.14 -3.56 31.49
C LYS A 901 7.45 -5.03 31.77
N ARG A 902 6.76 -5.97 31.12
CA ARG A 902 6.99 -7.42 31.31
C ARG A 902 8.40 -7.84 30.89
N PHE A 903 8.94 -7.23 29.83
CA PHE A 903 10.30 -7.54 29.38
C PHE A 903 11.34 -7.01 30.36
N TRP A 904 11.12 -5.82 30.92
CA TRP A 904 11.94 -5.27 31.98
C TRP A 904 11.97 -6.18 33.21
N GLU A 905 10.80 -6.55 33.74
CA GLU A 905 10.67 -7.43 34.91
C GLU A 905 11.34 -8.79 34.66
N TRP A 906 11.13 -9.38 33.49
CA TRP A 906 11.82 -10.60 33.09
C TRP A 906 13.35 -10.41 33.06
N THR A 907 13.84 -9.29 32.53
CA THR A 907 15.28 -8.99 32.47
C THR A 907 15.88 -8.82 33.87
N GLU A 908 15.19 -8.14 34.79
CA GLU A 908 15.60 -8.01 36.20
C GLU A 908 15.69 -9.36 36.89
N GLU A 909 14.70 -10.22 36.69
CA GLU A 909 14.70 -11.59 37.20
C GLU A 909 15.92 -12.36 36.69
N GLN A 910 16.17 -12.35 35.38
CA GLN A 910 17.30 -13.08 34.77
C GLN A 910 18.67 -12.57 35.27
N VAL A 911 18.83 -11.26 35.45
CA VAL A 911 20.09 -10.67 35.93
C VAL A 911 20.30 -10.98 37.41
N SER A 912 19.26 -10.86 38.24
CA SER A 912 19.36 -11.10 39.69
C SER A 912 19.66 -12.56 40.05
N GLN A 913 19.21 -13.53 39.23
CA GLN A 913 19.55 -14.94 39.39
C GLN A 913 21.04 -15.24 39.21
N ASN A 914 21.75 -14.41 38.43
CA ASN A 914 23.15 -14.63 38.09
C ASN A 914 24.11 -13.74 38.89
N VAL A 915 23.67 -12.52 39.23
CA VAL A 915 24.49 -11.55 39.95
C VAL A 915 23.63 -10.81 40.98
N PRO A 916 23.95 -10.90 42.30
CA PRO A 916 23.15 -10.26 43.34
C PRO A 916 23.07 -8.74 43.15
N ALA A 917 21.91 -8.15 43.50
CA ALA A 917 21.73 -6.69 43.53
C ALA A 917 22.82 -6.04 44.41
N PRO A 918 23.23 -4.78 44.14
CA PRO A 918 24.23 -4.15 44.98
C PRO A 918 23.64 -4.01 46.39
N SER A 919 24.36 -4.44 47.42
CA SER A 919 23.98 -4.10 48.79
C SER A 919 23.90 -2.59 48.89
N ALA A 920 22.73 -2.05 49.25
CA ALA A 920 22.61 -0.64 49.60
C ALA A 920 23.69 -0.33 50.64
N LYS A 921 24.61 0.59 50.32
CA LYS A 921 25.62 1.03 51.28
C LYS A 921 24.88 1.55 52.53
N ALA A 922 25.25 1.01 53.69
CA ALA A 922 24.95 1.56 55.00
C ALA A 922 25.66 2.90 55.22
#